data_AF-A0A369HJD0-F1
#
_entry.id   AF-A0A369HJD0-F1
#
_cell.length_a   1.000
_cell.length_b   1.000
_cell.length_c   1.000
_cell.angle_alpha   90.00
_cell.angle_beta   90.00
_cell.angle_gamma   90.00
#
_symmetry.space_group_name_H-M   'P 1'
#
loop_
_entity.id
_entity.type
_entity.pdbx_description
1 polymer ?
#
loop_
_entity_poly.entity_id
_entity_poly.type
_entity_poly.pdbx_seq_one_letter_code
_entity_poly.pdbx_strand_id
1 'polypeptide(L)'
;MRVDGSQRGLHPPAVGFREEPMSRPPTLAVTRSALTMPDVYWPAPGSLVDLTLRRLARDWEVHRAYSRHILFYLPDHLKPALMRCLGVAGPGVTVADLKAILLPPPDGYEDGSLWDRQINCLDLSGSIGRCLSLNALSRLLFPRSRGTEEAEAVQDSWDASESIPSPPRSLVPNLSHLSLAIDSKAGSDDISWRPLLAFASKLSPTLTHLSLAFWPTPRLNAARIDATTNDDDWAETLLVLKSLSRKLYRLEYLDLTGCSPWFRALKLQSGHDFVDWVSTWGRVSVLRLYSGWPLDLSSDRVARREVTDLAKSIERHIVSKRAGKSMFITQAIMTSHSAANILCSAKQTRFHIASPNYRELDIEGLSITVSSADVSTKGKGKTRAQGIEILVGAELKLKQGRRYGLVGRNGTGKSSEIFGTSSLSCLRLTVAALLKAIAEKLIPGIPEETRIAILQQTRLTDGEDAVDVHAQQTSVLRNVVNRATTRDIIEQEIKVLSHGVDSSDPYGAVRALRALKHERLQKRLFLLDKEARLRSGARGSQARKALVAFEKVVAESEVMLRQPSADIAAGAVQSETLEASDLLAQLQLQVEPSRLERTESKARAMLAGLGFSEDRMDKPISSMSGGWHMRASLATALLQEADFLILDEPTNFLDMLGIVWLQRHLDSLETAEKPPTMVLVSHDRDFIGRLCTDLIILKDRQLSYFHGDLAALEASQAERKLWLSRMREAQDRQRAHMEKTIQQNLKAGRANDDQNKMRQAKSRQKKLDDRSGMQVNARGGRFKLNRDLAGFHLTSRDELEAPTEERPVVIALPAPPDLRFPGSLLSLDRASFRYSAATPPVVRDVSLSVGMGDRVGIVGLNGAGKSTLVRLLVDDESGPTSGAVATHPRLRRAYYSQHAVEELAALGRSESALTALSLLTRDVDGQLDEGQVRGLLGELGLPGRVASDIPLSKLSGGQLVRCELARLLWRRPHCLVLDEVTTHLDYETVTALRVALAHWDGAVVLVSHDRWFMRGVVEGRGLDDDDDDGDDDGGLVEDEVSPRRRVTYRLKAGSLLVLDGGVDEFEALMEKRADKLLRQEARKLSNQT
;
A
#
# COMPACT_ATOMS: atom_id res chain seq x y z
N MET A 1 14.16 -59.52 -47.55
CA MET A 1 15.33 -60.27 -48.07
C MET A 1 16.39 -60.31 -47.00
N ARG A 2 16.89 -61.52 -46.68
CA ARG A 2 18.10 -61.83 -45.88
C ARG A 2 19.34 -61.11 -46.49
N VAL A 3 20.49 -60.91 -45.82
CA VAL A 3 21.42 -61.91 -45.23
C VAL A 3 22.35 -61.25 -44.17
N ASP A 4 22.80 -62.12 -43.26
CA ASP A 4 23.49 -62.01 -41.96
C ASP A 4 24.93 -61.43 -41.86
N GLY A 5 25.28 -61.06 -40.61
CA GLY A 5 26.59 -61.30 -39.95
C GLY A 5 27.36 -60.03 -39.52
N SER A 6 27.94 -59.87 -38.32
CA SER A 6 27.99 -60.65 -37.07
C SER A 6 28.60 -59.78 -35.93
N GLN A 7 28.02 -59.94 -34.73
CA GLN A 7 28.56 -59.83 -33.35
C GLN A 7 29.49 -58.68 -32.88
N ARG A 8 29.00 -57.86 -31.93
CA ARG A 8 29.29 -57.93 -30.47
C ARG A 8 28.71 -56.70 -29.77
N GLY A 9 27.60 -56.87 -29.05
CA GLY A 9 27.00 -55.82 -28.20
C GLY A 9 27.69 -55.79 -26.83
N LEU A 10 28.23 -54.63 -26.46
CA LEU A 10 28.74 -54.32 -25.12
C LEU A 10 27.96 -53.14 -24.55
N HIS A 11 27.31 -53.40 -23.42
CA HIS A 11 26.70 -52.43 -22.51
C HIS A 11 27.68 -51.31 -22.12
N PRO A 12 27.24 -50.04 -22.01
CA PRO A 12 27.87 -49.06 -21.13
C PRO A 12 27.22 -49.11 -19.73
N PRO A 13 27.95 -48.73 -18.67
CA PRO A 13 27.66 -49.14 -17.31
C PRO A 13 26.53 -48.34 -16.66
N ALA A 14 25.75 -49.04 -15.83
CA ALA A 14 24.86 -48.44 -14.84
C ALA A 14 25.70 -47.75 -13.76
N VAL A 15 25.61 -46.42 -13.67
CA VAL A 15 25.94 -45.67 -12.45
C VAL A 15 24.62 -45.32 -11.81
N GLY A 16 24.31 -45.99 -10.69
CA GLY A 16 23.07 -45.79 -9.96
C GLY A 16 22.98 -44.37 -9.41
N PHE A 17 21.90 -43.67 -9.75
CA PHE A 17 21.43 -42.56 -8.95
C PHE A 17 20.84 -43.14 -7.66
N ARG A 18 21.67 -43.18 -6.60
CA ARG A 18 21.12 -43.15 -5.24
C ARG A 18 20.36 -41.83 -5.12
N GLU A 19 19.06 -41.91 -4.89
CA GLU A 19 18.29 -40.81 -4.32
C GLU A 19 18.84 -40.56 -2.91
N GLU A 20 19.82 -39.66 -2.80
CA GLU A 20 20.08 -38.98 -1.54
C GLU A 20 18.90 -38.06 -1.23
N PRO A 21 18.42 -38.00 0.03
CA PRO A 21 17.32 -37.13 0.39
C PRO A 21 17.70 -35.70 0.04
N MET A 22 16.81 -34.98 -0.64
CA MET A 22 16.98 -33.57 -1.00
C MET A 22 17.26 -32.73 0.26
N SER A 23 18.54 -32.62 0.62
CA SER A 23 19.03 -31.60 1.54
C SER A 23 18.76 -30.27 0.87
N ARG A 24 17.98 -29.42 1.54
CA ARG A 24 17.69 -28.04 1.15
C ARG A 24 18.95 -27.40 0.53
N PRO A 25 18.86 -26.69 -0.61
CA PRO A 25 19.98 -25.87 -1.04
C PRO A 25 20.26 -24.89 0.10
N PRO A 26 21.53 -24.65 0.48
CA PRO A 26 21.80 -23.76 1.59
C PRO A 26 21.26 -22.38 1.22
N THR A 27 20.56 -21.79 2.18
CA THR A 27 19.87 -20.50 2.16
C THR A 27 20.87 -19.34 1.97
N LEU A 28 21.56 -19.31 0.83
CA LEU A 28 22.66 -18.39 0.52
C LEU A 28 22.49 -17.69 -0.84
N ALA A 29 21.38 -17.91 -1.53
CA ALA A 29 21.08 -17.26 -2.81
C ALA A 29 20.59 -15.81 -2.67
N VAL A 30 20.24 -15.36 -1.45
CA VAL A 30 19.60 -14.05 -1.20
C VAL A 30 20.61 -12.89 -1.21
N THR A 31 21.90 -13.11 -0.93
CA THR A 31 22.91 -12.04 -0.95
C THR A 31 23.50 -11.77 -2.34
N ARG A 32 23.40 -12.70 -3.29
CA ARG A 32 24.02 -12.57 -4.62
C ARG A 32 23.13 -11.90 -5.68
N SER A 33 21.83 -11.75 -5.44
CA SER A 33 20.92 -10.97 -6.30
C SER A 33 21.13 -9.44 -6.17
N ALA A 34 21.79 -8.97 -5.11
CA ALA A 34 21.93 -7.54 -4.80
C ALA A 34 23.06 -6.82 -5.59
N LEU A 35 23.93 -7.55 -6.29
CA LEU A 35 25.15 -7.03 -6.92
C LEU A 35 24.99 -6.78 -8.43
N THR A 36 23.83 -6.33 -8.89
CA THR A 36 23.59 -6.04 -10.31
C THR A 36 24.13 -4.67 -10.69
N MET A 37 24.83 -4.59 -11.82
CA MET A 37 25.22 -3.30 -12.42
C MET A 37 23.95 -2.56 -12.86
N PRO A 38 23.87 -1.23 -12.64
CA PRO A 38 22.72 -0.43 -13.11
C PRO A 38 22.66 -0.42 -14.64
N ASP A 39 21.49 -0.13 -15.20
CA ASP A 39 21.21 -0.02 -16.65
C ASP A 39 21.53 -1.28 -17.49
N VAL A 40 21.69 -2.44 -16.84
CA VAL A 40 21.86 -3.75 -17.49
C VAL A 40 20.58 -4.58 -17.32
N TYR A 41 20.13 -5.23 -18.39
CA TYR A 41 18.95 -6.12 -18.34
C TYR A 41 19.23 -7.36 -17.47
N TRP A 42 18.29 -7.67 -16.57
CA TRP A 42 18.29 -8.90 -15.78
C TRP A 42 16.89 -9.53 -15.82
N PRO A 43 16.77 -10.86 -16.04
CA PRO A 43 15.47 -11.51 -16.01
C PRO A 43 14.90 -11.51 -14.59
N ALA A 44 13.57 -11.37 -14.48
CA ALA A 44 12.90 -11.36 -13.18
C ALA A 44 13.12 -12.70 -12.45
N PRO A 45 13.43 -12.70 -11.13
CA PRO A 45 13.65 -13.93 -10.37
C PRO A 45 12.46 -14.88 -10.50
N GLY A 46 12.70 -16.14 -10.86
CA GLY A 46 11.65 -17.14 -11.05
C GLY A 46 10.84 -17.01 -12.35
N SER A 47 11.14 -16.02 -13.20
CA SER A 47 10.62 -15.99 -14.57
C SER A 47 11.15 -17.18 -15.37
N LEU A 48 10.45 -17.55 -16.44
CA LEU A 48 10.88 -18.63 -17.32
C LEU A 48 12.29 -18.38 -17.88
N VAL A 49 12.65 -17.12 -18.18
CA VAL A 49 13.99 -16.74 -18.66
C VAL A 49 15.07 -16.88 -17.57
N ASP A 50 14.77 -16.50 -16.32
CA ASP A 50 15.70 -16.70 -15.19
C ASP A 50 15.91 -18.19 -14.90
N LEU A 51 14.84 -18.98 -14.90
CA LEU A 51 14.88 -20.43 -14.71
C LEU A 51 15.67 -21.13 -15.82
N THR A 52 15.49 -20.75 -17.09
CA THR A 52 16.23 -21.34 -18.21
C THR A 52 17.70 -20.98 -18.20
N LEU A 53 18.07 -19.72 -17.93
CA LEU A 53 19.49 -19.34 -17.83
C LEU A 53 20.19 -20.03 -16.67
N ARG A 54 19.53 -20.18 -15.51
CA ARG A 54 20.10 -20.92 -14.37
C ARG A 54 20.26 -22.40 -14.66
N ARG A 55 19.31 -23.01 -15.35
CA ARG A 55 19.40 -24.41 -15.78
C ARG A 55 20.52 -24.61 -16.80
N LEU A 56 20.61 -23.72 -17.79
CA LEU A 56 21.67 -23.74 -18.80
C LEU A 56 23.06 -23.54 -18.19
N ALA A 57 23.16 -22.71 -17.13
CA ALA A 57 24.40 -22.56 -16.37
C ALA A 57 24.76 -23.79 -15.52
N ARG A 58 23.76 -24.50 -14.97
CA ARG A 58 23.97 -25.73 -14.20
C ARG A 58 24.47 -26.89 -15.07
N ASP A 59 23.93 -27.01 -16.28
CA ASP A 59 24.28 -28.08 -17.24
C ASP A 59 25.27 -27.57 -18.33
N TRP A 60 26.09 -26.58 -17.99
CA TRP A 60 26.91 -25.83 -18.96
C TRP A 60 27.89 -26.68 -19.76
N GLU A 61 28.51 -27.70 -19.16
CA GLU A 61 29.46 -28.58 -19.85
C GLU A 61 28.83 -29.30 -21.04
N VAL A 62 27.56 -29.73 -20.87
CA VAL A 62 26.78 -30.37 -21.94
C VAL A 62 26.45 -29.36 -23.03
N HIS A 63 25.96 -28.17 -22.66
CA HIS A 63 25.61 -27.14 -23.62
C HIS A 63 26.81 -26.58 -24.39
N ARG A 64 27.97 -26.46 -23.74
CA ARG A 64 29.22 -26.04 -24.37
C ARG A 64 29.67 -27.04 -25.46
N ALA A 65 29.50 -28.34 -25.21
CA ALA A 65 29.87 -29.38 -26.17
C ALA A 65 28.86 -29.53 -27.32
N TYR A 66 27.56 -29.60 -27.00
CA TYR A 66 26.51 -29.97 -27.95
C TYR A 66 25.76 -28.78 -28.56
N SER A 67 25.68 -27.64 -27.87
CA SER A 67 24.94 -26.45 -28.31
C SER A 67 25.84 -25.33 -28.83
N ARG A 68 27.12 -25.62 -29.13
CA ARG A 68 28.15 -24.64 -29.55
C ARG A 68 27.72 -23.70 -30.69
N HIS A 69 26.86 -24.17 -31.60
CA HIS A 69 26.38 -23.41 -32.74
C HIS A 69 25.23 -22.44 -32.40
N ILE A 70 24.63 -22.54 -31.22
CA ILE A 70 23.47 -21.73 -30.78
C ILE A 70 23.89 -20.66 -29.78
N LEU A 71 24.96 -20.91 -28.99
CA LEU A 71 25.40 -20.03 -27.89
C LEU A 71 25.73 -18.60 -28.35
N PHE A 72 26.37 -18.44 -29.51
CA PHE A 72 26.66 -17.13 -30.10
C PHE A 72 25.40 -16.34 -30.47
N TYR A 73 24.34 -17.03 -30.92
CA TYR A 73 23.08 -16.43 -31.38
C TYR A 73 22.08 -16.14 -30.26
N LEU A 74 22.47 -16.30 -28.99
CA LEU A 74 21.66 -15.82 -27.88
C LEU A 74 21.41 -14.30 -28.03
N PRO A 75 20.23 -13.79 -27.66
CA PRO A 75 19.99 -12.35 -27.66
C PRO A 75 21.02 -11.60 -26.83
N ASP A 76 21.54 -10.47 -27.34
CA ASP A 76 22.69 -9.78 -26.75
C ASP A 76 22.46 -9.29 -25.32
N HIS A 77 21.21 -8.91 -24.99
CA HIS A 77 20.81 -8.51 -23.65
C HIS A 77 20.78 -9.68 -22.63
N LEU A 78 20.77 -10.95 -23.09
CA LEU A 78 20.81 -12.14 -22.24
C LEU A 78 22.22 -12.67 -22.01
N LYS A 79 23.18 -12.34 -22.87
CA LYS A 79 24.58 -12.81 -22.75
C LYS A 79 25.22 -12.40 -21.41
N PRO A 80 25.11 -11.15 -20.92
CA PRO A 80 25.63 -10.77 -19.60
C PRO A 80 24.96 -11.56 -18.46
N ALA A 81 23.66 -11.83 -18.60
CA ALA A 81 22.91 -12.58 -17.61
C ALA A 81 23.35 -14.03 -17.49
N LEU A 82 23.62 -14.67 -18.63
CA LEU A 82 24.19 -16.01 -18.69
C LEU A 82 25.61 -16.05 -18.10
N MET A 83 26.49 -15.13 -18.48
CA MET A 83 27.87 -15.06 -17.94
C MET A 83 27.89 -14.95 -16.42
N ARG A 84 27.01 -14.12 -15.85
CA ARG A 84 26.85 -14.04 -14.39
C ARG A 84 26.33 -15.35 -13.79
N CYS A 85 25.31 -15.98 -14.39
CA CYS A 85 24.78 -17.26 -13.91
C CYS A 85 25.87 -18.34 -13.88
N LEU A 86 26.72 -18.39 -14.91
CA LEU A 86 27.89 -19.29 -14.97
C LEU A 86 28.92 -18.98 -13.87
N GLY A 87 29.20 -17.69 -13.65
CA GLY A 87 30.11 -17.24 -12.61
C GLY A 87 29.63 -17.50 -11.17
N VAL A 88 28.31 -17.54 -10.96
CA VAL A 88 27.69 -17.72 -9.63
C VAL A 88 27.34 -19.17 -9.31
N ALA A 89 26.88 -19.95 -10.31
CA ALA A 89 26.37 -21.31 -10.12
C ALA A 89 27.43 -22.40 -10.36
N GLY A 90 28.52 -22.11 -11.09
CA GLY A 90 29.56 -23.06 -11.48
C GLY A 90 30.98 -22.63 -11.10
N PRO A 91 32.02 -23.28 -11.66
CA PRO A 91 33.42 -22.96 -11.36
C PRO A 91 33.86 -21.56 -11.85
N GLY A 92 33.13 -20.97 -12.79
CA GLY A 92 33.41 -19.65 -13.38
C GLY A 92 33.44 -19.71 -14.91
N VAL A 93 33.39 -18.56 -15.56
CA VAL A 93 33.49 -18.45 -17.03
C VAL A 93 34.95 -18.54 -17.47
N THR A 94 35.30 -19.45 -18.38
CA THR A 94 36.64 -19.58 -18.97
C THR A 94 36.80 -18.75 -20.26
N VAL A 95 38.03 -18.58 -20.75
CA VAL A 95 38.31 -17.94 -22.05
C VAL A 95 37.59 -18.66 -23.19
N ALA A 96 37.50 -19.99 -23.14
CA ALA A 96 36.82 -20.78 -24.16
C ALA A 96 35.30 -20.57 -24.13
N ASP A 97 34.71 -20.38 -22.95
CA ASP A 97 33.29 -20.05 -22.81
C ASP A 97 32.99 -18.65 -23.37
N LEU A 98 33.84 -17.66 -23.06
CA LEU A 98 33.72 -16.33 -23.64
C LEU A 98 33.85 -16.36 -25.15
N LYS A 99 34.77 -17.16 -25.71
CA LYS A 99 34.86 -17.36 -27.16
C LYS A 99 33.59 -17.96 -27.74
N ALA A 100 33.00 -18.97 -27.09
CA ALA A 100 31.77 -19.61 -27.57
C ALA A 100 30.54 -18.67 -27.52
N ILE A 101 30.51 -17.72 -26.59
CA ILE A 101 29.41 -16.74 -26.45
C ILE A 101 29.62 -15.51 -27.33
N LEU A 102 30.87 -15.05 -27.50
CA LEU A 102 31.21 -13.77 -28.14
C LEU A 102 31.70 -13.90 -29.59
N LEU A 103 32.13 -15.09 -30.03
CA LEU A 103 32.62 -15.32 -31.39
C LEU A 103 31.73 -16.30 -32.16
N PRO A 104 31.55 -16.09 -33.48
CA PRO A 104 30.81 -17.03 -34.32
C PRO A 104 31.53 -18.39 -34.35
N PRO A 105 30.77 -19.50 -34.57
CA PRO A 105 31.35 -20.82 -34.68
C PRO A 105 32.30 -20.94 -35.89
N PRO A 106 33.38 -21.74 -35.79
CA PRO A 106 34.48 -21.78 -36.76
C PRO A 106 34.13 -22.29 -38.17
N ASP A 107 32.92 -22.84 -38.38
CA ASP A 107 32.48 -23.43 -39.66
C ASP A 107 31.67 -22.44 -40.54
N GLY A 108 31.55 -21.17 -40.14
CA GLY A 108 30.79 -20.12 -40.86
C GLY A 108 31.71 -19.09 -41.55
N TYR A 109 31.32 -18.64 -42.74
CA TYR A 109 32.02 -17.65 -43.58
C TYR A 109 32.69 -16.52 -42.78
N GLU A 110 34.00 -16.34 -42.99
CA GLU A 110 34.81 -15.25 -42.43
C GLU A 110 34.44 -13.90 -43.08
N ASP A 111 33.30 -13.33 -42.70
CA ASP A 111 32.99 -11.94 -42.96
C ASP A 111 33.21 -11.12 -41.67
N GLY A 112 34.28 -10.32 -41.66
CA GLY A 112 34.68 -9.47 -40.52
C GLY A 112 33.68 -8.36 -40.15
N SER A 113 32.46 -8.42 -40.68
CA SER A 113 31.33 -7.53 -40.44
C SER A 113 30.41 -7.97 -39.29
N LEU A 114 30.52 -9.23 -38.82
CA LEU A 114 29.67 -9.84 -37.78
C LEU A 114 30.24 -9.76 -36.34
N TRP A 115 31.21 -8.89 -36.08
CA TRP A 115 31.61 -8.63 -34.69
C TRP A 115 30.47 -7.94 -33.97
N ASP A 116 30.09 -8.49 -32.82
CA ASP A 116 28.88 -8.15 -32.10
C ASP A 116 28.96 -6.72 -31.54
N ARG A 117 28.50 -5.74 -32.32
CA ARG A 117 28.60 -4.31 -32.00
C ARG A 117 27.64 -3.88 -30.89
N GLN A 118 26.76 -4.77 -30.39
CA GLN A 118 25.67 -4.39 -29.48
C GLN A 118 25.90 -4.79 -28.02
N ILE A 119 26.87 -5.66 -27.71
CA ILE A 119 27.21 -5.98 -26.32
C ILE A 119 27.89 -4.77 -25.66
N ASN A 120 27.26 -4.24 -24.63
CA ASN A 120 27.75 -3.07 -23.87
C ASN A 120 28.12 -3.41 -22.41
N CYS A 121 27.87 -4.65 -21.98
CA CYS A 121 28.09 -5.13 -20.62
C CYS A 121 28.78 -6.49 -20.59
N LEU A 122 29.77 -6.65 -19.71
CA LEU A 122 30.34 -7.94 -19.33
C LEU A 122 30.22 -8.11 -17.80
N ASP A 123 29.41 -9.06 -17.37
CA ASP A 123 29.31 -9.44 -15.95
C ASP A 123 30.07 -10.74 -15.70
N LEU A 124 31.30 -10.61 -15.20
CA LEU A 124 32.21 -11.73 -14.92
C LEU A 124 32.30 -12.04 -13.42
N SER A 125 31.25 -11.70 -12.67
CA SER A 125 31.18 -11.90 -11.22
C SER A 125 31.46 -13.35 -10.84
N GLY A 126 32.44 -13.58 -9.97
CA GLY A 126 32.85 -14.90 -9.50
C GLY A 126 33.81 -15.67 -10.42
N SER A 127 34.19 -15.11 -11.58
CA SER A 127 35.07 -15.80 -12.56
C SER A 127 36.55 -15.37 -12.46
N ILE A 128 36.81 -14.12 -12.12
CA ILE A 128 38.16 -13.55 -11.99
C ILE A 128 38.87 -14.15 -10.78
N GLY A 129 40.10 -14.64 -10.97
CA GLY A 129 40.89 -15.28 -9.91
C GLY A 129 40.54 -16.74 -9.64
N ARG A 130 39.55 -17.31 -10.36
CA ARG A 130 39.17 -18.73 -10.31
C ARG A 130 39.47 -19.45 -11.62
N CYS A 131 38.74 -19.07 -12.67
CA CYS A 131 38.80 -19.72 -13.99
C CYS A 131 39.22 -18.78 -15.12
N LEU A 132 39.36 -17.48 -14.82
CA LEU A 132 39.75 -16.44 -15.75
C LEU A 132 40.77 -15.48 -15.12
N SER A 133 41.89 -15.25 -15.80
CA SER A 133 42.85 -14.21 -15.41
C SER A 133 42.60 -12.91 -16.16
N LEU A 134 42.89 -11.76 -15.53
CA LEU A 134 42.75 -10.45 -16.16
C LEU A 134 43.63 -10.31 -17.42
N ASN A 135 44.80 -10.95 -17.45
CA ASN A 135 45.67 -10.96 -18.61
C ASN A 135 45.04 -11.75 -19.78
N ALA A 136 44.43 -12.90 -19.50
CA ALA A 136 43.72 -13.69 -20.52
C ALA A 136 42.50 -12.94 -21.06
N LEU A 137 41.73 -12.26 -20.20
CA LEU A 137 40.61 -11.40 -20.61
C LEU A 137 41.10 -10.21 -21.47
N SER A 138 42.19 -9.55 -21.07
CA SER A 138 42.80 -8.45 -21.81
C SER A 138 43.25 -8.87 -23.21
N ARG A 139 43.87 -10.05 -23.34
CA ARG A 139 44.29 -10.61 -24.64
C ARG A 139 43.10 -11.01 -25.52
N LEU A 140 42.00 -11.49 -24.94
CA LEU A 140 40.79 -11.84 -25.67
C LEU A 140 40.07 -10.61 -26.21
N LEU A 141 39.91 -9.57 -25.39
CA LEU A 141 39.19 -8.35 -25.77
C LEU A 141 40.01 -7.44 -26.68
N PHE A 142 41.35 -7.49 -26.58
CA PHE A 142 42.28 -6.68 -27.36
C PHE A 142 43.36 -7.56 -28.02
N PRO A 143 42.99 -8.32 -29.06
CA PRO A 143 43.94 -9.15 -29.82
C PRO A 143 45.03 -8.28 -30.48
N ARG A 144 46.28 -8.76 -30.43
CA ARG A 144 47.43 -8.09 -31.06
C ARG A 144 47.31 -8.18 -32.60
N SER A 145 47.67 -7.12 -33.32
CA SER A 145 47.87 -7.22 -34.77
C SER A 145 49.08 -8.13 -35.06
N ARG A 146 48.98 -9.01 -36.05
CA ARG A 146 50.13 -9.78 -36.55
C ARG A 146 51.22 -8.78 -36.96
N GLY A 147 52.31 -8.68 -36.19
CA GLY A 147 53.46 -7.82 -36.52
C GLY A 147 54.20 -7.13 -35.36
N THR A 148 53.75 -7.22 -34.10
CA THR A 148 54.47 -6.64 -32.94
C THR A 148 54.81 -7.73 -31.92
N GLU A 149 55.91 -8.45 -32.15
CA GLU A 149 56.39 -9.52 -31.24
C GLU A 149 57.47 -9.08 -30.23
N GLU A 150 58.02 -7.88 -30.31
CA GLU A 150 59.12 -7.48 -29.41
C GLU A 150 58.84 -6.17 -28.70
N ALA A 151 58.51 -6.26 -27.39
CA ALA A 151 58.81 -5.31 -26.31
C ALA A 151 57.72 -5.35 -25.23
N GLU A 152 57.84 -6.28 -24.27
CA GLU A 152 57.29 -6.08 -22.92
C GLU A 152 58.11 -6.95 -21.95
N ALA A 153 59.41 -6.66 -21.87
CA ALA A 153 60.13 -6.91 -20.62
C ALA A 153 59.61 -5.90 -19.60
N VAL A 154 59.25 -6.38 -18.41
CA VAL A 154 58.75 -5.58 -17.29
C VAL A 154 59.74 -4.44 -17.03
N GLN A 155 59.34 -3.22 -17.36
CA GLN A 155 60.14 -2.03 -17.16
C GLN A 155 59.69 -1.36 -15.85
N ASP A 156 60.46 -1.60 -14.79
CA ASP A 156 60.35 -0.92 -13.50
C ASP A 156 60.88 0.52 -13.62
N SER A 157 60.04 1.46 -14.04
CA SER A 157 60.29 2.90 -13.87
C SER A 157 58.99 3.69 -14.02
N TRP A 158 58.71 4.58 -13.05
CA TRP A 158 57.44 5.33 -12.95
C TRP A 158 57.42 6.70 -13.65
N ASP A 159 58.40 7.03 -14.48
CA ASP A 159 58.37 8.26 -15.28
C ASP A 159 58.96 8.04 -16.68
N ALA A 160 58.09 7.90 -17.69
CA ALA A 160 58.35 8.30 -19.09
C ALA A 160 57.13 8.15 -20.02
N SER A 161 56.80 9.27 -20.67
CA SER A 161 56.25 9.49 -22.01
C SER A 161 54.92 8.87 -22.44
N GLU A 162 53.98 9.80 -22.63
CA GLU A 162 52.85 9.72 -23.55
C GLU A 162 53.29 9.24 -24.95
N SER A 163 52.91 8.03 -25.31
CA SER A 163 52.52 7.74 -26.68
C SER A 163 51.29 6.85 -26.62
N ILE A 164 50.21 7.28 -27.24
CA ILE A 164 49.00 6.48 -27.41
C ILE A 164 49.25 5.67 -28.69
N PRO A 165 49.54 4.35 -28.62
CA PRO A 165 49.53 3.54 -29.82
C PRO A 165 48.08 3.47 -30.29
N SER A 166 47.87 3.51 -31.61
CA SER A 166 46.58 3.32 -32.27
C SER A 166 45.78 2.20 -31.57
N PRO A 167 44.50 2.40 -31.20
CA PRO A 167 43.81 1.44 -30.35
C PRO A 167 43.73 0.08 -31.06
N PRO A 168 44.19 -1.02 -30.43
CA PRO A 168 44.04 -2.35 -30.99
C PRO A 168 42.53 -2.63 -31.23
N ARG A 169 42.21 -3.38 -32.29
CA ARG A 169 40.82 -3.79 -32.58
C ARG A 169 40.23 -4.45 -31.33
N SER A 170 39.18 -3.84 -30.77
CA SER A 170 38.49 -4.39 -29.61
C SER A 170 37.40 -5.36 -30.06
N LEU A 171 37.31 -6.52 -29.40
CA LEU A 171 36.22 -7.48 -29.61
C LEU A 171 34.85 -6.91 -29.21
N VAL A 172 34.83 -6.02 -28.21
CA VAL A 172 33.61 -5.38 -27.68
C VAL A 172 33.83 -3.86 -27.64
N PRO A 173 33.76 -3.17 -28.78
CA PRO A 173 34.14 -1.76 -28.90
C PRO A 173 33.22 -0.79 -28.15
N ASN A 174 32.03 -1.24 -27.74
CA ASN A 174 31.02 -0.43 -27.03
C ASN A 174 30.88 -0.81 -25.54
N LEU A 175 31.89 -1.51 -24.97
CA LEU A 175 31.88 -1.93 -23.57
C LEU A 175 31.84 -0.71 -22.63
N SER A 176 30.70 -0.53 -21.95
CA SER A 176 30.45 0.55 -20.99
C SER A 176 30.33 0.04 -19.55
N HIS A 177 29.88 -1.20 -19.36
CA HIS A 177 29.67 -1.82 -18.05
C HIS A 177 30.57 -3.06 -17.86
N LEU A 178 31.35 -3.09 -16.80
CA LEU A 178 32.21 -4.24 -16.46
C LEU A 178 32.08 -4.60 -14.98
N SER A 179 31.67 -5.83 -14.70
CA SER A 179 31.72 -6.39 -13.33
C SER A 179 32.87 -7.38 -13.20
N LEU A 180 33.79 -7.10 -12.28
CA LEU A 180 34.91 -7.97 -11.89
C LEU A 180 34.76 -8.44 -10.44
N ALA A 181 33.53 -8.51 -9.93
CA ALA A 181 33.26 -8.92 -8.56
C ALA A 181 33.83 -10.31 -8.25
N ILE A 182 34.43 -10.48 -7.07
CA ILE A 182 35.04 -11.74 -6.64
C ILE A 182 34.06 -12.50 -5.73
N ASP A 183 34.15 -13.83 -5.70
CA ASP A 183 33.40 -14.63 -4.74
C ASP A 183 33.96 -14.43 -3.32
N SER A 184 33.16 -13.86 -2.41
CA SER A 184 33.48 -13.67 -0.99
C SER A 184 34.01 -14.91 -0.25
N LYS A 185 33.75 -16.12 -0.78
CA LYS A 185 34.17 -17.41 -0.18
C LYS A 185 35.45 -18.00 -0.77
N ALA A 186 35.97 -17.46 -1.87
CA ALA A 186 37.20 -17.94 -2.50
C ALA A 186 38.41 -17.19 -1.92
N GLY A 187 39.48 -17.91 -1.55
CA GLY A 187 40.73 -17.30 -1.05
C GLY A 187 41.30 -16.31 -2.08
N SER A 188 41.63 -15.09 -1.63
CA SER A 188 42.03 -13.96 -2.46
C SER A 188 43.52 -13.92 -2.82
N ASP A 189 44.26 -15.00 -2.57
CA ASP A 189 45.72 -14.97 -2.48
C ASP A 189 46.45 -14.72 -3.82
N ASP A 190 45.75 -14.77 -4.95
CA ASP A 190 46.34 -14.71 -6.30
C ASP A 190 45.91 -13.47 -7.13
N ILE A 191 45.24 -12.48 -6.52
CA ILE A 191 44.68 -11.32 -7.23
C ILE A 191 45.56 -10.08 -7.06
N SER A 192 46.26 -9.70 -8.15
CA SER A 192 47.10 -8.49 -8.20
C SER A 192 46.38 -7.30 -8.84
N TRP A 193 46.66 -6.10 -8.32
CA TRP A 193 46.19 -4.82 -8.86
C TRP A 193 46.95 -4.36 -10.11
N ARG A 194 48.19 -4.86 -10.34
CA ARG A 194 49.00 -4.48 -11.50
C ARG A 194 48.33 -4.85 -12.83
N PRO A 195 47.84 -6.09 -13.03
CA PRO A 195 47.05 -6.44 -14.22
C PRO A 195 45.80 -5.58 -14.42
N LEU A 196 45.10 -5.19 -13.34
CA LEU A 196 43.92 -4.32 -13.44
C LEU A 196 44.30 -2.92 -13.94
N LEU A 197 45.39 -2.35 -13.43
CA LEU A 197 45.89 -1.05 -13.87
C LEU A 197 46.37 -1.06 -15.33
N ALA A 198 46.97 -2.16 -15.79
CA ALA A 198 47.36 -2.34 -17.19
C ALA A 198 46.13 -2.60 -18.11
N PHE A 199 45.07 -3.19 -17.58
CA PHE A 199 43.83 -3.41 -18.30
C PHE A 199 42.98 -2.12 -18.39
N ALA A 200 42.94 -1.33 -17.32
CA ALA A 200 42.21 -0.06 -17.25
C ALA A 200 42.66 0.96 -18.29
N SER A 201 43.95 1.00 -18.66
CA SER A 201 44.46 1.89 -19.71
C SER A 201 43.87 1.56 -21.09
N LYS A 202 43.53 0.29 -21.35
CA LYS A 202 42.87 -0.14 -22.59
C LYS A 202 41.36 0.12 -22.60
N LEU A 203 40.73 0.18 -21.42
CA LEU A 203 39.27 0.38 -21.23
C LEU A 203 38.86 1.86 -21.14
N SER A 204 39.83 2.76 -20.97
CA SER A 204 39.65 4.19 -20.74
C SER A 204 38.62 4.91 -21.65
N PRO A 205 38.57 4.69 -22.98
CA PRO A 205 37.69 5.49 -23.84
C PRO A 205 36.19 5.16 -23.71
N THR A 206 35.80 3.99 -23.20
CA THR A 206 34.41 3.50 -23.28
C THR A 206 33.75 3.17 -21.94
N LEU A 207 34.53 2.83 -20.90
CA LEU A 207 34.00 2.34 -19.64
C LEU A 207 33.39 3.47 -18.77
N THR A 208 32.13 3.32 -18.37
CA THR A 208 31.41 4.25 -17.47
C THR A 208 31.02 3.60 -16.15
N HIS A 209 30.86 2.27 -16.09
CA HIS A 209 30.44 1.55 -14.89
C HIS A 209 31.39 0.40 -14.57
N LEU A 210 31.90 0.37 -13.33
CA LEU A 210 32.82 -0.67 -12.85
C LEU A 210 32.35 -1.22 -11.50
N SER A 211 32.31 -2.54 -11.36
CA SER A 211 32.17 -3.22 -10.06
C SER A 211 33.45 -3.98 -9.69
N LEU A 212 33.96 -3.67 -8.50
CA LEU A 212 35.09 -4.34 -7.85
C LEU A 212 34.66 -4.96 -6.51
N ALA A 213 33.41 -5.42 -6.41
CA ALA A 213 32.88 -5.98 -5.18
C ALA A 213 33.75 -7.15 -4.67
N PHE A 214 34.01 -7.16 -3.36
CA PHE A 214 34.84 -8.12 -2.62
C PHE A 214 36.32 -8.20 -3.04
N TRP A 215 36.84 -7.17 -3.69
CA TRP A 215 38.28 -7.10 -3.97
C TRP A 215 39.13 -6.93 -2.70
N PRO A 216 40.36 -7.49 -2.67
CA PRO A 216 41.27 -7.35 -1.54
C PRO A 216 41.85 -5.93 -1.45
N THR A 217 42.35 -5.55 -0.26
CA THR A 217 43.00 -4.25 -0.03
C THR A 217 44.09 -3.98 -1.08
N PRO A 218 44.05 -2.83 -1.80
CA PRO A 218 45.03 -2.51 -2.83
C PRO A 218 46.44 -2.35 -2.27
N ARG A 219 47.25 -3.37 -2.52
CA ARG A 219 48.70 -3.43 -2.29
C ARG A 219 49.41 -3.84 -3.57
N LEU A 220 50.60 -3.29 -3.83
CA LEU A 220 51.32 -3.49 -5.08
C LEU A 220 52.16 -4.78 -5.11
N ASN A 221 52.48 -5.35 -3.95
CA ASN A 221 53.21 -6.61 -3.78
C ASN A 221 52.37 -7.62 -2.97
N ALA A 222 52.26 -8.87 -3.45
CA ALA A 222 51.45 -9.93 -2.84
C ALA A 222 52.16 -10.69 -1.69
N ALA A 223 53.23 -10.15 -1.12
CA ALA A 223 54.06 -10.91 -0.18
C ALA A 223 53.60 -10.76 1.29
N ARG A 224 53.13 -11.88 1.85
CA ARG A 224 52.98 -12.29 3.26
C ARG A 224 52.17 -11.42 4.23
N ILE A 225 51.12 -12.06 4.75
CA ILE A 225 50.34 -11.67 5.92
C ILE A 225 51.12 -12.10 7.17
N ASP A 226 51.72 -11.16 7.90
CA ASP A 226 52.05 -11.35 9.30
C ASP A 226 51.20 -10.38 10.14
N ALA A 227 50.42 -10.93 11.06
CA ALA A 227 49.35 -10.26 11.80
C ALA A 227 49.83 -9.37 12.96
N THR A 228 51.03 -8.80 12.89
CA THR A 228 51.63 -8.09 14.05
C THR A 228 52.37 -6.78 13.73
N THR A 229 52.23 -6.20 12.54
CA THR A 229 52.76 -4.85 12.27
C THR A 229 51.62 -3.82 12.28
N ASN A 230 51.62 -3.01 13.35
CA ASN A 230 51.10 -1.64 13.30
C ASN A 230 51.80 -0.95 12.12
N ASP A 231 51.06 -0.63 11.06
CA ASP A 231 51.42 0.47 10.18
C ASP A 231 50.18 0.94 9.42
N ASP A 232 49.75 2.16 9.77
CA ASP A 232 48.72 2.99 9.15
C ASP A 232 49.12 3.45 7.73
N ASP A 233 49.86 2.64 6.97
CA ASP A 233 50.42 3.05 5.68
C ASP A 233 49.45 2.78 4.53
N TRP A 234 48.48 3.70 4.37
CA TRP A 234 47.50 3.70 3.28
C TRP A 234 48.05 4.30 1.97
N ALA A 235 49.35 4.63 1.90
CA ALA A 235 49.97 5.30 0.75
C ALA A 235 49.86 4.48 -0.55
N GLU A 236 50.13 3.17 -0.50
CA GLU A 236 49.98 2.29 -1.68
C GLU A 236 48.53 2.23 -2.18
N THR A 237 47.55 2.16 -1.27
CA THR A 237 46.13 2.17 -1.60
C THR A 237 45.71 3.48 -2.28
N LEU A 238 46.19 4.62 -1.77
CA LEU A 238 45.94 5.93 -2.37
C LEU A 238 46.56 6.04 -3.77
N LEU A 239 47.77 5.52 -3.98
CA LEU A 239 48.42 5.47 -5.30
C LEU A 239 47.63 4.65 -6.31
N VAL A 240 47.12 3.49 -5.91
CA VAL A 240 46.29 2.63 -6.78
C VAL A 240 44.98 3.34 -7.16
N LEU A 241 44.27 3.92 -6.18
CA LEU A 241 43.03 4.68 -6.43
C LEU A 241 43.26 5.92 -7.30
N LYS A 242 44.37 6.64 -7.08
CA LYS A 242 44.78 7.79 -7.89
C LYS A 242 45.10 7.36 -9.33
N SER A 243 45.83 6.27 -9.51
CA SER A 243 46.15 5.70 -10.83
C SER A 243 44.90 5.25 -11.60
N LEU A 244 43.96 4.58 -10.93
CA LEU A 244 42.66 4.20 -11.51
C LEU A 244 41.86 5.43 -11.95
N SER A 245 41.81 6.47 -11.12
CA SER A 245 41.06 7.69 -11.43
C SER A 245 41.57 8.41 -12.68
N ARG A 246 42.89 8.41 -12.89
CA ARG A 246 43.51 8.99 -14.09
C ARG A 246 43.20 8.16 -15.33
N LYS A 247 43.25 6.84 -15.21
CA LYS A 247 43.02 5.91 -16.34
C LYS A 247 41.54 5.78 -16.70
N LEU A 248 40.63 5.84 -15.73
CA LEU A 248 39.18 5.66 -15.90
C LEU A 248 38.42 6.98 -15.69
N TYR A 249 38.85 8.05 -16.35
CA TYR A 249 38.30 9.40 -16.17
C TYR A 249 36.83 9.56 -16.59
N ARG A 250 36.25 8.60 -17.32
CA ARG A 250 34.83 8.57 -17.74
C ARG A 250 33.92 7.82 -16.76
N LEU A 251 34.44 7.31 -15.65
CA LEU A 251 33.67 6.49 -14.72
C LEU A 251 32.57 7.32 -14.02
N GLU A 252 31.32 6.84 -14.11
CA GLU A 252 30.13 7.44 -13.50
C GLU A 252 29.60 6.61 -12.32
N TYR A 253 29.89 5.29 -12.30
CA TYR A 253 29.46 4.35 -11.26
C TYR A 253 30.63 3.46 -10.80
N LEU A 254 30.79 3.34 -9.48
CA LEU A 254 31.76 2.45 -8.86
C LEU A 254 31.11 1.64 -7.72
N ASP A 255 31.19 0.31 -7.81
CA ASP A 255 30.74 -0.60 -6.74
C ASP A 255 31.92 -1.19 -5.96
N LEU A 256 31.96 -0.90 -4.66
CA LEU A 256 32.97 -1.38 -3.70
C LEU A 256 32.32 -2.20 -2.57
N THR A 257 31.20 -2.87 -2.85
CA THR A 257 30.53 -3.76 -1.90
C THR A 257 31.50 -4.82 -1.36
N GLY A 258 31.55 -5.01 -0.05
CA GLY A 258 32.44 -5.96 0.61
C GLY A 258 33.88 -5.47 0.79
N CYS A 259 34.23 -4.28 0.28
CA CYS A 259 35.57 -3.71 0.38
C CYS A 259 35.72 -2.74 1.58
N SER A 260 35.09 -3.06 2.71
CA SER A 260 35.06 -2.18 3.89
C SER A 260 36.44 -1.75 4.43
N PRO A 261 37.53 -2.54 4.31
CA PRO A 261 38.86 -2.06 4.68
C PRO A 261 39.29 -0.80 3.92
N TRP A 262 38.86 -0.61 2.66
CA TRP A 262 39.31 0.50 1.81
C TRP A 262 38.66 1.83 2.18
N PHE A 263 37.53 1.77 2.87
CA PHE A 263 36.66 2.93 3.07
C PHE A 263 37.42 4.07 3.76
N ARG A 264 38.34 3.75 4.67
CA ARG A 264 39.20 4.75 5.34
C ARG A 264 40.08 5.53 4.35
N ALA A 265 40.64 4.86 3.34
CA ALA A 265 41.49 5.50 2.33
C ALA A 265 40.72 6.49 1.43
N LEU A 266 39.40 6.33 1.26
CA LEU A 266 38.58 7.25 0.45
C LEU A 266 38.48 8.68 1.03
N LYS A 267 38.87 8.85 2.30
CA LYS A 267 38.87 10.12 3.04
C LYS A 267 40.27 10.60 3.44
N LEU A 268 41.29 9.75 3.31
CA LEU A 268 42.63 10.01 3.84
C LEU A 268 43.42 10.97 2.92
N GLN A 269 44.26 11.82 3.51
CA GLN A 269 45.16 12.73 2.81
C GLN A 269 46.55 12.58 3.40
N SER A 270 47.51 12.10 2.60
CA SER A 270 48.91 11.93 2.99
C SER A 270 49.80 12.67 1.99
N GLY A 271 50.42 13.78 2.42
CA GLY A 271 51.21 14.64 1.53
C GLY A 271 50.44 15.13 0.30
N HIS A 272 50.94 14.81 -0.89
CA HIS A 272 50.31 15.12 -2.20
C HIS A 272 49.39 14.00 -2.73
N ASP A 273 49.18 12.93 -1.97
CA ASP A 273 48.34 11.80 -2.34
C ASP A 273 47.03 11.80 -1.58
N PHE A 274 45.94 11.90 -2.34
CA PHE A 274 44.57 11.89 -1.86
C PHE A 274 43.62 11.48 -2.99
N VAL A 275 42.42 11.05 -2.63
CA VAL A 275 41.34 10.79 -3.60
C VAL A 275 40.70 12.12 -3.99
N ASP A 276 41.01 12.61 -5.20
CA ASP A 276 40.44 13.87 -5.69
C ASP A 276 39.02 13.67 -6.20
N TRP A 277 38.06 13.88 -5.30
CA TRP A 277 36.64 13.85 -5.61
C TRP A 277 36.17 15.03 -6.47
N VAL A 278 36.97 16.09 -6.66
CA VAL A 278 36.58 17.28 -7.43
C VAL A 278 37.00 17.15 -8.90
N SER A 279 38.22 16.66 -9.16
CA SER A 279 38.76 16.54 -10.51
C SER A 279 38.71 15.10 -11.06
N THR A 280 39.63 14.22 -10.66
CA THR A 280 39.84 12.92 -11.30
C THR A 280 38.70 11.93 -11.06
N TRP A 281 38.12 11.91 -9.85
CA TRP A 281 36.91 11.15 -9.56
C TRP A 281 35.62 11.97 -9.76
N GLY A 282 35.73 13.22 -10.22
CA GLY A 282 34.63 14.20 -10.31
C GLY A 282 33.38 13.73 -11.06
N ARG A 283 33.53 12.77 -11.98
CA ARG A 283 32.42 12.21 -12.78
C ARG A 283 31.64 11.07 -12.10
N VAL A 284 32.19 10.44 -11.06
CA VAL A 284 31.47 9.38 -10.34
C VAL A 284 30.26 9.98 -9.65
N SER A 285 29.08 9.63 -10.15
CA SER A 285 27.79 10.06 -9.64
C SER A 285 27.25 9.10 -8.58
N VAL A 286 27.57 7.80 -8.70
CA VAL A 286 27.10 6.74 -7.79
C VAL A 286 28.29 5.94 -7.27
N LEU A 287 28.46 5.93 -5.94
CA LEU A 287 29.45 5.12 -5.23
C LEU A 287 28.73 4.16 -4.28
N ARG A 288 28.91 2.86 -4.48
CA ARG A 288 28.23 1.83 -3.69
C ARG A 288 29.15 1.26 -2.60
N LEU A 289 28.77 1.44 -1.34
CA LEU A 289 29.59 1.09 -0.16
C LEU A 289 28.79 0.16 0.80
N TYR A 290 28.71 -1.13 0.47
CA TYR A 290 28.06 -2.14 1.33
C TYR A 290 29.07 -3.01 2.09
N SER A 291 28.65 -3.57 3.22
CA SER A 291 29.46 -4.50 4.00
C SER A 291 29.50 -5.92 3.42
N GLY A 292 28.45 -6.34 2.68
CA GLY A 292 28.41 -7.63 1.98
C GLY A 292 28.14 -8.90 2.82
N TRP A 293 27.92 -8.78 4.14
CA TRP A 293 27.71 -9.92 5.04
C TRP A 293 26.24 -10.44 5.06
N PRO A 294 26.00 -11.77 5.04
CA PRO A 294 24.69 -12.34 5.36
C PRO A 294 24.37 -12.20 6.86
N LEU A 295 23.10 -11.99 7.19
CA LEU A 295 22.61 -11.78 8.56
C LEU A 295 22.38 -13.13 9.25
N ASP A 296 23.25 -13.54 10.18
CA ASP A 296 22.96 -14.70 11.04
C ASP A 296 23.44 -14.60 12.51
N LEU A 297 24.26 -13.60 12.91
CA LEU A 297 24.77 -13.52 14.29
C LEU A 297 24.76 -12.10 14.90
N SER A 298 24.77 -12.01 16.24
CA SER A 298 24.69 -10.76 17.01
C SER A 298 25.98 -9.94 17.04
N SER A 299 27.16 -10.58 16.97
CA SER A 299 28.48 -9.93 16.87
C SER A 299 28.65 -9.14 15.56
N ASP A 300 27.99 -9.60 14.49
CA ASP A 300 28.07 -8.98 13.16
C ASP A 300 27.30 -7.65 13.10
N ARG A 301 26.40 -7.38 14.05
CA ARG A 301 25.62 -6.13 14.12
C ARG A 301 26.48 -4.92 14.47
N VAL A 302 27.46 -5.09 15.36
CA VAL A 302 28.36 -4.00 15.78
C VAL A 302 29.30 -3.63 14.64
N ALA A 303 29.98 -4.62 14.04
CA ALA A 303 30.84 -4.41 12.87
C ALA A 303 30.07 -3.80 11.68
N ARG A 304 28.81 -4.23 11.45
CA ARG A 304 27.94 -3.63 10.43
C ARG A 304 27.60 -2.18 10.73
N ARG A 305 27.35 -1.82 12.00
CA ARG A 305 27.09 -0.44 12.42
C ARG A 305 28.31 0.44 12.16
N GLU A 306 29.50 -0.02 12.53
CA GLU A 306 30.76 0.70 12.28
C GLU A 306 31.02 0.95 10.79
N VAL A 307 30.83 -0.07 9.94
CA VAL A 307 30.98 0.08 8.48
C VAL A 307 29.93 1.03 7.90
N THR A 308 28.70 1.00 8.43
CA THR A 308 27.62 1.90 8.00
C THR A 308 27.91 3.35 8.37
N ASP A 309 28.42 3.58 9.58
CA ASP A 309 28.79 4.91 10.07
C ASP A 309 30.02 5.46 9.34
N LEU A 310 30.99 4.61 9.00
CA LEU A 310 32.13 4.96 8.16
C LEU A 310 31.69 5.36 6.74
N ALA A 311 30.78 4.60 6.12
CA ALA A 311 30.23 4.95 4.81
C ALA A 311 29.50 6.30 4.80
N LYS A 312 28.69 6.58 5.84
CA LYS A 312 28.05 7.90 6.04
C LYS A 312 29.06 9.03 6.24
N SER A 313 30.19 8.75 6.89
CA SER A 313 31.28 9.72 7.07
C SER A 313 31.97 10.07 5.74
N ILE A 314 32.12 9.09 4.86
CA ILE A 314 32.71 9.27 3.52
C ILE A 314 31.77 10.05 2.62
N GLU A 315 30.47 9.75 2.63
CA GLU A 315 29.47 10.50 1.88
C GLU A 315 29.51 11.99 2.25
N ARG A 316 29.45 12.31 3.55
CA ARG A 316 29.55 13.69 4.04
C ARG A 316 30.84 14.37 3.57
N HIS A 317 31.97 13.65 3.58
CA HIS A 317 33.25 14.17 3.09
C HIS A 317 33.22 14.51 1.59
N ILE A 318 32.69 13.61 0.76
CA ILE A 318 32.60 13.82 -0.70
C ILE A 318 31.65 14.98 -1.03
N VAL A 319 30.49 15.04 -0.38
CA VAL A 319 29.49 16.11 -0.57
C VAL A 319 30.07 17.47 -0.19
N SER A 320 30.80 17.54 0.93
CA SER A 320 31.49 18.75 1.37
C SER A 320 32.52 19.24 0.34
N LYS A 321 33.34 18.33 -0.21
CA LYS A 321 34.36 18.67 -1.23
C LYS A 321 33.76 19.13 -2.56
N ARG A 322 32.54 18.68 -2.92
CA ARG A 322 31.87 18.98 -4.21
C ARG A 322 30.87 20.14 -4.18
N ALA A 323 30.78 20.89 -3.08
CA ALA A 323 29.87 22.03 -2.92
C ALA A 323 28.41 21.71 -3.30
N GLY A 324 27.93 20.49 -2.97
CA GLY A 324 26.54 20.07 -3.19
C GLY A 324 26.10 19.86 -4.64
N LYS A 325 27.01 19.85 -5.62
CA LYS A 325 26.66 19.77 -7.07
C LYS A 325 26.40 18.36 -7.62
N SER A 326 26.66 17.28 -6.89
CA SER A 326 26.42 15.91 -7.37
C SER A 326 25.16 15.29 -6.78
N MET A 327 24.21 14.93 -7.66
CA MET A 327 23.08 14.05 -7.38
C MET A 327 23.54 12.73 -6.71
N PHE A 328 22.91 12.42 -5.56
CA PHE A 328 22.67 11.08 -4.99
C PHE A 328 23.84 10.07 -4.95
N ILE A 329 24.66 10.14 -3.88
CA ILE A 329 25.29 8.92 -3.36
C ILE A 329 24.18 8.16 -2.63
N THR A 330 23.55 7.20 -3.32
CA THR A 330 22.49 6.39 -2.72
C THR A 330 23.14 5.31 -1.86
N GLN A 331 23.28 5.57 -0.56
CA GLN A 331 23.34 4.50 0.41
C GLN A 331 21.97 3.81 0.37
N ALA A 332 21.81 2.68 -0.31
CA ALA A 332 20.59 1.86 -0.11
C ALA A 332 20.74 1.09 1.21
N ILE A 333 20.81 1.83 2.31
CA ILE A 333 20.33 1.30 3.57
C ILE A 333 18.84 1.10 3.34
N MET A 334 18.40 -0.15 3.23
CA MET A 334 16.99 -0.47 3.42
C MET A 334 16.65 -0.09 4.86
N THR A 335 16.30 1.17 5.06
CA THR A 335 15.41 1.58 6.12
C THR A 335 14.04 1.13 5.65
N SER A 336 13.53 0.08 6.28
CA SER A 336 12.13 -0.31 6.17
C SER A 336 11.28 0.84 6.72
N HIS A 337 10.96 1.80 5.88
CA HIS A 337 9.72 2.56 5.99
C HIS A 337 8.82 2.06 4.87
N SER A 338 7.99 1.07 5.24
CA SER A 338 6.77 0.76 4.50
C SER A 338 5.78 1.89 4.74
N ALA A 339 5.97 3.01 4.04
CA ALA A 339 4.93 4.01 3.89
C ALA A 339 4.94 4.47 2.44
N ALA A 340 3.81 4.31 1.76
CA ALA A 340 3.62 4.90 0.44
C ALA A 340 3.92 6.41 0.53
N ASN A 341 4.73 6.94 -0.39
CA ASN A 341 5.05 8.36 -0.41
C ASN A 341 3.82 9.12 -0.93
N ILE A 342 3.09 9.78 -0.02
CA ILE A 342 1.97 10.67 -0.36
C ILE A 342 2.55 12.02 -0.78
N LEU A 343 2.38 12.39 -2.04
CA LEU A 343 2.74 13.70 -2.57
C LEU A 343 1.47 14.55 -2.72
N CYS A 344 1.45 15.70 -2.04
CA CYS A 344 0.35 16.67 -2.12
C CYS A 344 0.83 17.95 -2.80
N SER A 345 0.00 18.49 -3.70
CA SER A 345 0.16 19.83 -4.26
C SER A 345 -1.17 20.55 -4.23
N ALA A 346 -1.17 21.88 -4.08
CA ALA A 346 -2.38 22.69 -4.10
C ALA A 346 -2.06 24.06 -4.70
N LYS A 347 -3.09 24.74 -5.24
CA LYS A 347 -2.97 26.18 -5.56
C LYS A 347 -2.94 26.93 -4.23
N GLN A 348 -2.04 27.91 -4.12
CA GLN A 348 -1.96 28.69 -2.89
C GLN A 348 -3.29 29.41 -2.64
N THR A 349 -3.86 29.14 -1.48
CA THR A 349 -5.09 29.74 -0.98
C THR A 349 -4.90 31.26 -0.82
N ARG A 350 -5.90 32.06 -1.18
CA ARG A 350 -5.89 33.54 -1.05
C ARG A 350 -5.91 34.06 0.41
N PHE A 351 -5.72 33.22 1.42
CA PHE A 351 -5.75 33.65 2.82
C PHE A 351 -4.60 34.61 3.14
N HIS A 352 -4.98 35.79 3.65
CA HIS A 352 -4.10 36.70 4.34
C HIS A 352 -3.58 36.00 5.62
N ILE A 353 -2.27 35.76 5.68
CA ILE A 353 -1.54 35.15 6.82
C ILE A 353 -1.69 35.98 8.12
N ALA A 354 -2.33 37.15 8.07
CA ALA A 354 -2.51 38.04 9.20
C ALA A 354 -3.58 37.58 10.21
N SER A 355 -4.48 36.64 9.85
CA SER A 355 -5.43 36.03 10.80
C SER A 355 -5.95 34.67 10.29
N PRO A 356 -5.28 33.54 10.56
CA PRO A 356 -5.76 32.23 10.12
C PRO A 356 -6.92 31.77 11.02
N ASN A 357 -8.14 31.67 10.48
CA ASN A 357 -9.17 30.84 11.10
C ASN A 357 -8.75 29.37 10.94
N TYR A 358 -8.09 28.80 11.94
CA TYR A 358 -7.58 27.42 11.93
C TYR A 358 -8.69 26.35 11.99
N ARG A 359 -9.96 26.75 12.01
CA ARG A 359 -11.13 25.85 12.04
C ARG A 359 -11.83 25.73 10.68
N GLU A 360 -11.29 26.38 9.66
CA GLU A 360 -11.76 26.33 8.28
C GLU A 360 -10.62 25.96 7.32
N LEU A 361 -10.91 25.14 6.32
CA LEU A 361 -9.99 24.78 5.26
C LEU A 361 -10.66 25.06 3.91
N ASP A 362 -10.10 25.97 3.12
CA ASP A 362 -10.53 26.23 1.74
C ASP A 362 -9.29 26.16 0.82
N ILE A 363 -9.06 24.99 0.25
CA ILE A 363 -7.86 24.66 -0.52
C ILE A 363 -8.24 24.42 -1.98
N GLU A 364 -7.81 25.32 -2.85
CA GLU A 364 -8.04 25.23 -4.29
C GLU A 364 -6.99 24.36 -4.99
N GLY A 365 -7.39 23.64 -6.04
CA GLY A 365 -6.46 22.93 -6.92
C GLY A 365 -5.64 21.83 -6.26
N LEU A 366 -6.18 21.19 -5.21
CA LEU A 366 -5.59 20.08 -4.49
C LEU A 366 -5.39 18.87 -5.43
N SER A 367 -4.16 18.40 -5.53
CA SER A 367 -3.81 17.15 -6.20
C SER A 367 -3.03 16.26 -5.23
N ILE A 368 -3.47 15.01 -5.11
CA ILE A 368 -2.86 14.01 -4.25
C ILE A 368 -2.41 12.85 -5.15
N THR A 369 -1.13 12.51 -5.06
CA THR A 369 -0.53 11.39 -5.80
C THR A 369 0.16 10.49 -4.79
N VAL A 370 -0.07 9.17 -4.88
CA VAL A 370 0.62 8.20 -4.03
C VAL A 370 1.52 7.33 -4.88
N SER A 371 2.80 7.27 -4.50
CA SER A 371 3.76 6.34 -5.10
C SER A 371 4.06 5.19 -4.13
N SER A 372 4.03 3.95 -4.63
CA SER A 372 4.65 2.85 -3.91
C SER A 372 6.17 3.03 -3.99
N ALA A 373 6.88 2.63 -2.95
CA ALA A 373 8.34 2.77 -2.87
C ALA A 373 9.10 1.84 -3.84
N ASP A 374 8.41 1.08 -4.69
CA ASP A 374 9.01 0.15 -5.65
C ASP A 374 9.12 0.75 -7.04
N VAL A 375 9.97 1.77 -7.24
CA VAL A 375 10.50 2.06 -8.58
C VAL A 375 11.93 2.60 -8.50
N SER A 376 12.90 1.69 -8.64
CA SER A 376 14.21 1.98 -9.22
C SER A 376 14.14 1.80 -10.73
N THR A 377 13.86 2.87 -11.48
CA THR A 377 14.26 3.02 -12.90
C THR A 377 14.13 4.49 -13.28
N LYS A 378 15.23 5.11 -13.73
CA LYS A 378 15.20 6.41 -14.42
C LYS A 378 16.02 6.31 -15.70
N GLY A 379 15.39 5.77 -16.75
CA GLY A 379 15.78 6.10 -18.12
C GLY A 379 15.31 7.52 -18.45
N LYS A 380 16.18 8.33 -19.06
CA LYS A 380 15.85 9.66 -19.60
C LYS A 380 14.89 9.52 -20.79
N GLY A 381 13.62 9.39 -20.49
CA GLY A 381 12.49 9.76 -21.34
C GLY A 381 11.50 10.54 -20.48
N LYS A 382 10.77 11.49 -21.05
CA LYS A 382 9.71 12.25 -20.34
C LYS A 382 8.50 11.35 -20.00
N THR A 383 8.71 10.29 -19.25
CA THR A 383 7.64 9.48 -18.66
C THR A 383 7.53 9.89 -17.20
N ARG A 384 6.40 10.54 -16.87
CA ARG A 384 5.98 10.83 -15.48
C ARG A 384 6.17 9.56 -14.64
N ALA A 385 6.75 9.70 -13.45
CA ALA A 385 6.79 8.62 -12.46
C ALA A 385 5.36 8.04 -12.31
N GLN A 386 5.21 6.72 -12.37
CA GLN A 386 3.93 6.02 -12.21
C GLN A 386 3.49 6.11 -10.73
N GLY A 387 2.98 7.27 -10.33
CA GLY A 387 2.20 7.44 -9.09
C GLY A 387 0.71 7.34 -9.41
N ILE A 388 -0.07 6.76 -8.50
CA ILE A 388 -1.53 6.74 -8.62
C ILE A 388 -2.05 8.13 -8.23
N GLU A 389 -2.63 8.84 -9.20
CA GLU A 389 -3.29 10.12 -8.96
C GLU A 389 -4.66 9.88 -8.31
N ILE A 390 -4.79 10.28 -7.06
CA ILE A 390 -5.99 10.08 -6.24
C ILE A 390 -6.96 11.25 -6.43
N LEU A 391 -6.43 12.48 -6.35
CA LEU A 391 -7.15 13.72 -6.61
C LEU A 391 -6.36 14.55 -7.61
N VAL A 392 -7.06 15.23 -8.53
CA VAL A 392 -6.44 16.11 -9.53
C VAL A 392 -7.18 17.44 -9.56
N GLY A 393 -6.53 18.49 -9.07
CA GLY A 393 -7.07 19.86 -9.11
C GLY A 393 -8.38 20.07 -8.34
N ALA A 394 -8.68 19.23 -7.34
CA ALA A 394 -9.91 19.27 -6.56
C ALA A 394 -9.95 20.49 -5.61
N GLU A 395 -11.16 20.89 -5.21
CA GLU A 395 -11.36 21.95 -4.20
C GLU A 395 -11.75 21.31 -2.85
N LEU A 396 -10.91 21.45 -1.83
CA LEU A 396 -11.19 20.97 -0.47
C LEU A 396 -11.76 22.13 0.36
N LYS A 397 -13.05 22.05 0.72
CA LYS A 397 -13.80 23.08 1.44
C LYS A 397 -14.45 22.49 2.69
N LEU A 398 -13.87 22.81 3.84
CA LEU A 398 -14.39 22.45 5.16
C LEU A 398 -14.63 23.74 5.95
N LYS A 399 -15.91 24.04 6.22
CA LYS A 399 -16.33 25.21 6.99
C LYS A 399 -16.45 24.88 8.47
N GLN A 400 -16.29 25.89 9.31
CA GLN A 400 -16.27 25.74 10.75
C GLN A 400 -17.59 25.16 11.27
N GLY A 401 -17.50 24.13 12.12
CA GLY A 401 -18.65 23.54 12.82
C GLY A 401 -19.59 22.74 11.92
N ARG A 402 -19.27 22.56 10.63
CA ARG A 402 -20.04 21.69 9.73
C ARG A 402 -19.65 20.23 9.89
N ARG A 403 -20.59 19.34 9.55
CA ARG A 403 -20.42 17.89 9.66
C ARG A 403 -20.56 17.27 8.28
N TYR A 404 -19.45 16.77 7.77
CA TYR A 404 -19.34 16.26 6.41
C TYR A 404 -19.39 14.73 6.40
N GLY A 405 -20.30 14.14 5.63
CA GLY A 405 -20.33 12.71 5.32
C GLY A 405 -19.62 12.45 3.99
N LEU A 406 -18.58 11.62 3.96
CA LEU A 406 -17.84 11.31 2.73
C LEU A 406 -18.50 10.15 1.96
N VAL A 407 -19.12 10.44 0.81
CA VAL A 407 -19.92 9.51 -0.01
C VAL A 407 -19.27 9.28 -1.40
N GLY A 408 -19.49 8.12 -2.01
CA GLY A 408 -18.82 7.66 -3.26
C GLY A 408 -18.82 6.14 -3.39
N ARG A 409 -18.76 5.62 -4.63
CA ARG A 409 -18.79 4.18 -4.92
C ARG A 409 -17.42 3.53 -4.68
N ASN A 410 -17.41 2.24 -4.35
CA ASN A 410 -16.18 1.45 -4.44
C ASN A 410 -15.71 1.42 -5.90
N GLY A 411 -14.40 1.53 -6.16
CA GLY A 411 -13.87 1.60 -7.52
C GLY A 411 -13.76 3.00 -8.13
N THR A 412 -14.61 3.97 -7.77
CA THR A 412 -14.62 5.32 -8.39
C THR A 412 -13.66 6.32 -7.74
N GLY A 413 -12.68 5.81 -7.00
CA GLY A 413 -11.72 6.63 -6.25
C GLY A 413 -11.94 6.68 -4.75
N LYS A 414 -12.81 5.87 -4.13
CA LYS A 414 -12.80 5.62 -2.65
C LYS A 414 -11.97 4.41 -2.21
N SER A 415 -11.97 3.41 -3.08
CA SER A 415 -11.10 2.24 -3.07
C SER A 415 -10.83 2.00 -4.54
N SER A 416 -9.64 2.33 -5.05
CA SER A 416 -9.36 2.22 -6.48
C SER A 416 -9.32 0.74 -6.91
N GLU A 417 -10.43 0.22 -7.43
CA GLU A 417 -10.42 -0.89 -8.39
C GLU A 417 -10.01 -0.32 -9.75
N ILE A 418 -8.70 -0.13 -9.92
CA ILE A 418 -8.12 0.04 -11.25
C ILE A 418 -7.49 -1.31 -11.62
N PHE A 419 -8.00 -1.89 -12.71
CA PHE A 419 -7.43 -3.05 -13.38
C PHE A 419 -5.91 -2.90 -13.56
N GLY A 420 -5.16 -3.89 -13.09
CA GLY A 420 -3.75 -4.13 -13.45
C GLY A 420 -2.73 -3.33 -12.65
N THR A 421 -2.22 -3.91 -11.56
CA THR A 421 -0.78 -4.03 -11.24
C THR A 421 -0.60 -4.77 -9.91
N SER A 422 0.50 -5.51 -9.83
CA SER A 422 0.85 -6.49 -8.81
C SER A 422 1.43 -5.85 -7.54
N SER A 423 0.59 -5.35 -6.63
CA SER A 423 0.97 -5.15 -5.23
C SER A 423 -0.25 -5.22 -4.30
N LEU A 424 -0.09 -6.00 -3.22
CA LEU A 424 -1.13 -6.49 -2.32
C LEU A 424 -1.60 -5.49 -1.25
N SER A 425 -1.18 -4.22 -1.30
CA SER A 425 -1.45 -3.23 -0.25
C SER A 425 -2.34 -2.05 -0.66
N CYS A 426 -2.92 -2.04 -1.87
CA CYS A 426 -3.50 -0.81 -2.46
C CYS A 426 -5.04 -0.67 -2.42
N LEU A 427 -5.77 -1.57 -1.76
CA LEU A 427 -7.24 -1.65 -1.89
C LEU A 427 -8.05 -0.66 -1.02
N ARG A 428 -7.43 0.27 -0.29
CA ARG A 428 -8.11 1.34 0.49
C ARG A 428 -7.42 2.70 0.37
N LEU A 429 -6.59 2.89 -0.66
CA LEU A 429 -5.58 3.95 -0.63
C LEU A 429 -6.10 5.37 -0.80
N THR A 430 -7.28 5.60 -1.38
CA THR A 430 -7.70 6.93 -1.82
C THR A 430 -8.31 7.79 -0.72
N VAL A 431 -9.31 7.27 0.01
CA VAL A 431 -9.88 7.96 1.18
C VAL A 431 -8.84 8.02 2.29
N ALA A 432 -8.17 6.90 2.57
CA ALA A 432 -7.13 6.85 3.59
C ALA A 432 -6.01 7.85 3.31
N ALA A 433 -5.57 8.02 2.05
CA ALA A 433 -4.54 9.02 1.71
C ALA A 433 -5.04 10.46 1.86
N LEU A 434 -6.28 10.79 1.48
CA LEU A 434 -6.84 12.13 1.71
C LEU A 434 -6.93 12.44 3.20
N LEU A 435 -7.52 11.55 3.99
CA LEU A 435 -7.67 11.72 5.43
C LEU A 435 -6.32 11.78 6.14
N LYS A 436 -5.37 10.91 5.76
CA LYS A 436 -4.00 10.92 6.27
C LYS A 436 -3.27 12.22 5.89
N ALA A 437 -3.42 12.69 4.65
CA ALA A 437 -2.81 13.95 4.21
C ALA A 437 -3.36 15.17 4.97
N ILE A 438 -4.64 15.16 5.35
CA ILE A 438 -5.23 16.20 6.22
C ILE A 438 -4.65 16.07 7.64
N ALA A 439 -4.74 14.88 8.26
CA ALA A 439 -4.34 14.67 9.65
C ALA A 439 -2.84 14.86 9.91
N GLU A 440 -1.98 14.40 9.00
CA GLU A 440 -0.53 14.61 9.05
C GLU A 440 -0.11 15.98 8.51
N LYS A 441 -1.08 16.84 8.14
CA LYS A 441 -0.87 18.19 7.62
C LYS A 441 0.07 18.20 6.42
N LEU A 442 -0.04 17.22 5.52
CA LEU A 442 0.79 17.09 4.31
C LEU A 442 0.34 18.06 3.21
N ILE A 443 -0.91 18.51 3.25
CA ILE A 443 -1.48 19.43 2.26
C ILE A 443 -0.93 20.84 2.49
N PRO A 444 -0.32 21.49 1.48
CA PRO A 444 0.10 22.88 1.58
C PRO A 444 -1.10 23.80 1.86
N GLY A 445 -1.03 24.60 2.94
CA GLY A 445 -2.07 25.57 3.31
C GLY A 445 -2.79 25.26 4.63
N ILE A 446 -2.65 24.05 5.18
CA ILE A 446 -3.17 23.73 6.52
C ILE A 446 -2.28 24.41 7.58
N PRO A 447 -2.83 25.25 8.50
CA PRO A 447 -2.05 25.86 9.57
C PRO A 447 -1.47 24.84 10.56
N GLU A 448 -0.26 25.07 11.08
CA GLU A 448 0.40 24.17 12.03
C GLU A 448 -0.33 24.04 13.36
N GLU A 449 -0.98 25.11 13.82
CA GLU A 449 -1.73 25.17 15.08
C GLU A 449 -3.06 24.40 15.03
N THR A 450 -3.52 24.01 13.83
CA THR A 450 -4.77 23.26 13.65
C THR A 450 -4.71 21.93 14.41
N ARG A 451 -5.64 21.68 15.33
CA ARG A 451 -5.71 20.41 16.07
C ARG A 451 -6.59 19.43 15.29
N ILE A 452 -6.02 18.30 14.89
CA ILE A 452 -6.73 17.29 14.09
C ILE A 452 -6.66 15.97 14.84
N ALA A 453 -7.82 15.44 15.24
CA ALA A 453 -7.95 14.09 15.77
C ALA A 453 -8.42 13.16 14.66
N ILE A 454 -7.75 12.02 14.50
CA ILE A 454 -8.07 11.04 13.46
C ILE A 454 -8.18 9.62 14.06
N LEU A 455 -9.26 8.94 13.68
CA LEU A 455 -9.38 7.48 13.83
C LEU A 455 -9.07 6.83 12.48
N GLN A 456 -8.05 5.95 12.41
CA GLN A 456 -7.68 5.20 11.21
C GLN A 456 -7.76 3.69 11.46
N GLN A 457 -8.34 2.95 10.52
CA GLN A 457 -8.44 1.49 10.59
C GLN A 457 -7.11 0.74 10.33
N THR A 458 -6.13 1.41 9.71
CA THR A 458 -4.94 0.77 9.11
C THR A 458 -3.83 0.37 10.07
N ARG A 459 -3.89 0.73 11.36
CA ARG A 459 -2.82 0.39 12.33
C ARG A 459 -2.79 -1.09 12.76
N LEU A 460 -3.69 -1.94 12.25
CA LEU A 460 -3.79 -3.34 12.66
C LEU A 460 -3.30 -4.35 11.59
N THR A 461 -3.11 -3.94 10.33
CA THR A 461 -2.78 -4.85 9.22
C THR A 461 -1.37 -4.73 8.67
N ASP A 462 -0.66 -3.65 8.97
CA ASP A 462 0.76 -3.51 8.65
C ASP A 462 1.56 -3.95 9.88
N GLY A 463 2.29 -5.07 9.74
CA GLY A 463 3.01 -5.72 10.82
C GLY A 463 3.99 -4.78 11.53
N GLU A 464 4.02 -4.90 12.86
CA GLU A 464 5.07 -4.43 13.78
C GLU A 464 5.76 -3.11 13.41
N ASP A 465 4.99 -2.05 13.19
CA ASP A 465 5.50 -0.71 13.50
C ASP A 465 5.65 -0.61 15.02
N ALA A 466 6.81 -0.14 15.47
CA ALA A 466 7.26 -0.09 16.87
C ALA A 466 6.18 0.42 17.84
N VAL A 467 5.34 -0.48 18.33
CA VAL A 467 4.60 -0.26 19.56
C VAL A 467 5.66 -0.24 20.64
N ASP A 468 5.86 0.91 21.27
CA ASP A 468 6.74 1.07 22.43
C ASP A 468 6.63 -0.16 23.33
N VAL A 469 7.75 -0.82 23.61
CA VAL A 469 7.79 -2.00 24.49
C VAL A 469 7.16 -1.68 25.86
N HIS A 470 7.18 -0.39 26.26
CA HIS A 470 6.47 0.11 27.44
C HIS A 470 4.94 0.19 27.31
N ALA A 471 4.38 0.38 26.11
CA ALA A 471 2.94 0.46 25.90
C ALA A 471 2.23 -0.91 26.05
N GLN A 472 2.93 -2.03 25.82
CA GLN A 472 2.35 -3.38 25.82
C GLN A 472 1.86 -3.85 27.20
N GLN A 473 2.32 -3.25 28.30
CA GLN A 473 1.91 -3.60 29.67
C GLN A 473 0.97 -2.58 30.32
N THR A 474 0.64 -1.47 29.64
CA THR A 474 -0.26 -0.44 30.20
C THR A 474 -1.71 -0.88 30.15
N SER A 475 -2.49 -0.51 31.19
CA SER A 475 -3.93 -0.71 31.19
C SER A 475 -4.60 0.12 30.08
N VAL A 476 -5.76 -0.33 29.60
CA VAL A 476 -6.51 0.38 28.55
C VAL A 476 -6.77 1.84 28.95
N LEU A 477 -7.23 2.08 30.18
CA LEU A 477 -7.51 3.44 30.67
C LEU A 477 -6.28 4.33 30.62
N ARG A 478 -5.14 3.83 31.15
CA ARG A 478 -3.89 4.59 31.17
C ARG A 478 -3.38 4.87 29.76
N ASN A 479 -3.51 3.91 28.86
CA ASN A 479 -3.13 4.08 27.45
C ASN A 479 -3.93 5.20 26.77
N VAL A 480 -5.25 5.22 26.96
CA VAL A 480 -6.14 6.25 26.39
C VAL A 480 -5.83 7.63 26.97
N VAL A 481 -5.69 7.74 28.29
CA VAL A 481 -5.35 9.01 28.95
C VAL A 481 -4.00 9.53 28.45
N ASN A 482 -2.98 8.69 28.41
CA ASN A 482 -1.63 9.07 27.97
C ASN A 482 -1.61 9.56 26.51
N ARG A 483 -2.28 8.82 25.61
CA ARG A 483 -2.35 9.20 24.18
C ARG A 483 -3.19 10.44 23.91
N ALA A 484 -4.22 10.69 24.72
CA ALA A 484 -5.08 11.86 24.54
C ALA A 484 -4.45 13.16 25.07
N THR A 485 -3.57 13.09 26.06
CA THR A 485 -3.07 14.28 26.78
C THR A 485 -1.71 14.79 26.29
N THR A 486 -1.09 14.17 25.27
CA THR A 486 0.32 14.44 24.90
C THR A 486 1.28 14.25 26.09
N ARG A 487 0.80 13.56 27.14
CA ARG A 487 1.44 13.42 28.44
C ARG A 487 2.72 12.61 28.37
N ASP A 488 2.77 11.60 27.49
CA ASP A 488 3.97 10.77 27.34
C ASP A 488 5.22 11.62 27.01
N ILE A 489 5.07 12.67 26.20
CA ILE A 489 6.21 13.54 25.83
C ILE A 489 6.64 14.39 27.02
N ILE A 490 5.70 15.04 27.70
CA ILE A 490 6.00 15.91 28.84
C ILE A 490 6.53 15.09 30.03
N GLU A 491 5.96 13.92 30.32
CA GLU A 491 6.46 13.03 31.37
C GLU A 491 7.82 12.43 31.04
N GLN A 492 8.10 12.11 29.78
CA GLN A 492 9.45 11.72 29.36
C GLN A 492 10.44 12.87 29.54
N GLU A 493 10.07 14.09 29.14
CA GLU A 493 10.90 15.28 29.34
C GLU A 493 11.16 15.54 30.85
N ILE A 494 10.13 15.45 31.70
CA ILE A 494 10.25 15.55 33.16
C ILE A 494 11.18 14.44 33.69
N LYS A 495 11.01 13.20 33.24
CA LYS A 495 11.83 12.06 33.70
C LYS A 495 13.30 12.22 33.31
N VAL A 496 13.58 12.66 32.09
CA VAL A 496 14.94 12.94 31.60
C VAL A 496 15.59 14.06 32.41
N LEU A 497 14.87 15.16 32.64
CA LEU A 497 15.37 16.29 33.42
C LEU A 497 15.53 15.95 34.91
N SER A 498 14.55 15.31 35.55
CA SER A 498 14.64 14.85 36.94
C SER A 498 15.82 13.90 37.11
N HIS A 499 15.98 12.89 36.25
CA HIS A 499 17.11 11.97 36.37
C HIS A 499 18.47 12.67 36.22
N GLY A 500 18.54 13.72 35.39
CA GLY A 500 19.75 14.55 35.25
C GLY A 500 20.02 15.43 36.47
N VAL A 501 18.98 16.06 37.03
CA VAL A 501 19.06 16.96 38.20
C VAL A 501 19.35 16.17 39.48
N ASP A 502 18.74 15.00 39.64
CA ASP A 502 18.92 14.11 40.80
C ASP A 502 20.18 13.23 40.69
N SER A 503 20.90 13.31 39.57
CA SER A 503 22.09 12.51 39.34
C SER A 503 23.24 12.96 40.26
N SER A 504 24.06 12.01 40.70
CA SER A 504 25.29 12.32 41.44
C SER A 504 26.40 12.96 40.59
N ASP A 505 26.23 13.02 39.26
CA ASP A 505 27.15 13.67 38.34
C ASP A 505 26.86 15.18 38.28
N PRO A 506 27.83 16.07 38.61
CA PRO A 506 27.69 17.53 38.49
C PRO A 506 27.28 18.01 37.09
N TYR A 507 27.49 17.20 36.05
CA TYR A 507 27.13 17.53 34.66
C TYR A 507 25.82 16.88 34.20
N GLY A 508 25.16 16.08 35.05
CA GLY A 508 23.94 15.34 34.70
C GLY A 508 22.80 16.23 34.21
N ALA A 509 22.52 17.31 34.94
CA ALA A 509 21.47 18.28 34.61
C ALA A 509 21.74 18.99 33.27
N VAL A 510 22.99 19.39 33.04
CA VAL A 510 23.46 20.05 31.80
C VAL A 510 23.27 19.11 30.60
N ARG A 511 23.68 17.84 30.73
CA ARG A 511 23.53 16.85 29.64
C ARG A 511 22.05 16.57 29.35
N ALA A 512 21.22 16.43 30.38
CA ALA A 512 19.78 16.22 30.21
C ALA A 512 19.11 17.40 29.49
N LEU A 513 19.43 18.64 29.89
CA LEU A 513 18.92 19.85 29.24
C LEU A 513 19.37 19.97 27.78
N ARG A 514 20.67 19.75 27.49
CA ARG A 514 21.20 19.81 26.14
C ARG A 514 20.60 18.74 25.23
N ALA A 515 20.37 17.52 25.76
CA ALA A 515 19.72 16.44 25.02
C ALA A 515 18.28 16.81 24.64
N LEU A 516 17.51 17.33 25.59
CA LEU A 516 16.13 17.76 25.38
C LEU A 516 16.05 18.94 24.39
N LYS A 517 16.92 19.94 24.52
CA LYS A 517 17.02 21.05 23.56
C LYS A 517 17.35 20.55 22.14
N HIS A 518 18.30 19.62 22.03
CA HIS A 518 18.68 19.05 20.74
C HIS A 518 17.50 18.30 20.09
N GLU A 519 16.76 17.50 20.86
CA GLU A 519 15.59 16.78 20.37
C GLU A 519 14.49 17.74 19.87
N ARG A 520 14.21 18.82 20.62
CA ARG A 520 13.26 19.86 20.19
C ARG A 520 13.72 20.57 18.91
N LEU A 521 15.02 20.83 18.76
CA LEU A 521 15.60 21.40 17.54
C LEU A 521 15.49 20.42 16.35
N GLN A 522 15.72 19.13 16.54
CA GLN A 522 15.53 18.13 15.48
C GLN A 522 14.08 18.06 14.99
N LYS A 523 13.11 18.08 15.91
CA LYS A 523 11.67 18.15 15.58
C LYS A 523 11.36 19.40 14.73
N ARG A 524 11.94 20.54 15.08
CA ARG A 524 11.77 21.80 14.31
C ARG A 524 12.47 21.78 12.96
N LEU A 525 13.64 21.15 12.85
CA LEU A 525 14.36 20.95 11.58
C LEU A 525 13.52 20.14 10.60
N PHE A 526 12.88 19.07 11.08
CA PHE A 526 11.97 18.25 10.27
C PHE A 526 10.81 19.08 9.70
N LEU A 527 10.23 20.00 10.48
CA LEU A 527 9.18 20.91 10.00
C LEU A 527 9.70 21.84 8.90
N LEU A 528 10.88 22.43 9.08
CA LEU A 528 11.49 23.30 8.07
C LEU A 528 11.85 22.53 6.78
N ASP A 529 12.27 21.26 6.88
CA ASP A 529 12.51 20.41 5.71
C ASP A 529 11.19 20.14 4.97
N LYS A 530 10.13 19.81 5.70
CA LYS A 530 8.79 19.64 5.15
C LYS A 530 8.33 20.91 4.42
N GLU A 531 8.47 22.07 5.03
CA GLU A 531 8.13 23.36 4.39
C GLU A 531 8.96 23.64 3.13
N ALA A 532 10.26 23.33 3.15
CA ALA A 532 11.16 23.51 2.00
C ALA A 532 10.81 22.59 0.82
N ARG A 533 10.28 21.39 1.10
CA ARG A 533 9.79 20.43 0.09
C ARG A 533 8.44 20.85 -0.50
N LEU A 534 7.53 21.34 0.35
CA LEU A 534 6.16 21.66 -0.05
C LEU A 534 6.05 23.02 -0.79
N ARG A 535 6.97 23.96 -0.57
CA ARG A 535 6.91 25.31 -1.18
C ARG A 535 7.77 25.46 -2.44
N SER A 536 7.24 26.13 -3.45
CA SER A 536 7.92 26.42 -4.73
C SER A 536 8.12 27.92 -4.96
N GLY A 537 8.91 28.29 -5.97
CA GLY A 537 9.17 29.69 -6.35
C GLY A 537 9.99 30.48 -5.32
N ALA A 538 9.74 31.79 -5.23
CA ALA A 538 10.49 32.70 -4.35
C ALA A 538 10.37 32.35 -2.86
N ARG A 539 9.18 31.92 -2.42
CA ARG A 539 8.93 31.44 -1.04
C ARG A 539 9.61 30.10 -0.76
N GLY A 540 9.65 29.19 -1.74
CA GLY A 540 10.43 27.95 -1.65
C GLY A 540 11.94 28.22 -1.51
N SER A 541 12.46 29.24 -2.20
CA SER A 541 13.85 29.69 -2.03
C SER A 541 14.11 30.24 -0.62
N GLN A 542 13.19 31.04 -0.06
CA GLN A 542 13.28 31.50 1.33
C GLN A 542 13.20 30.35 2.33
N ALA A 543 12.29 29.39 2.14
CA ALA A 543 12.16 28.22 3.00
C ALA A 543 13.43 27.34 2.98
N ARG A 544 14.05 27.13 1.82
CA ARG A 544 15.34 26.43 1.71
C ARG A 544 16.49 27.19 2.37
N LYS A 545 16.50 28.53 2.29
CA LYS A 545 17.48 29.36 3.02
C LYS A 545 17.29 29.24 4.53
N ALA A 546 16.04 29.26 5.01
CA ALA A 546 15.71 29.07 6.41
C ALA A 546 16.10 27.66 6.89
N LEU A 547 15.84 26.63 6.09
CA LEU A 547 16.27 25.25 6.36
C LEU A 547 17.79 25.18 6.51
N VAL A 548 18.55 25.65 5.53
CA VAL A 548 20.02 25.63 5.56
C VAL A 548 20.58 26.44 6.74
N ALA A 549 19.95 27.56 7.10
CA ALA A 549 20.34 28.33 8.28
C ALA A 549 20.07 27.55 9.57
N PHE A 550 18.93 26.86 9.66
CA PHE A 550 18.54 26.10 10.84
C PHE A 550 19.31 24.77 10.99
N GLU A 551 19.70 24.13 9.88
CA GLU A 551 20.61 22.98 9.87
C GLU A 551 21.92 23.29 10.60
N LYS A 552 22.44 24.53 10.45
CA LYS A 552 23.62 24.97 11.20
C LYS A 552 23.36 25.04 12.70
N VAL A 553 22.21 25.56 13.13
CA VAL A 553 21.81 25.63 14.54
C VAL A 553 21.70 24.22 15.16
N VAL A 554 21.14 23.26 14.43
CA VAL A 554 21.06 21.86 14.89
C VAL A 554 22.45 21.24 14.98
N ALA A 555 23.33 21.50 14.01
CA ALA A 555 24.70 21.03 14.03
C ALA A 555 25.50 21.60 15.22
N GLU A 556 25.35 22.90 15.53
CA GLU A 556 25.94 23.54 16.71
C GLU A 556 25.44 22.91 18.01
N SER A 557 24.14 22.63 18.10
CA SER A 557 23.56 21.92 19.25
C SER A 557 24.08 20.49 19.39
N GLU A 558 24.32 19.75 18.29
CA GLU A 558 24.90 18.41 18.32
C GLU A 558 26.35 18.43 18.85
N VAL A 559 27.12 19.47 18.49
CA VAL A 559 28.47 19.69 19.01
C VAL A 559 28.44 19.96 20.51
N MET A 560 27.54 20.83 20.99
CA MET A 560 27.38 21.10 22.42
C MET A 560 26.96 19.86 23.21
N LEU A 561 26.15 18.97 22.63
CA LEU A 561 25.71 17.73 23.27
C LEU A 561 26.87 16.73 23.45
N ARG A 562 27.79 16.66 22.48
CA ARG A 562 28.95 15.76 22.50
C ARG A 562 30.18 16.33 23.22
N GLN A 563 30.08 17.55 23.73
CA GLN A 563 31.19 18.21 24.42
C GLN A 563 31.65 17.37 25.64
N PRO A 564 32.97 17.09 25.77
CA PRO A 564 33.53 16.44 26.96
C PRO A 564 33.31 17.30 28.21
N SER A 565 33.16 16.67 29.38
CA SER A 565 32.91 17.38 30.64
C SER A 565 34.03 18.35 31.03
N ALA A 566 35.27 18.04 30.65
CA ALA A 566 36.45 18.89 30.90
C ALA A 566 36.41 20.23 30.14
N ASP A 567 35.67 20.31 29.03
CA ASP A 567 35.63 21.49 28.17
C ASP A 567 34.44 22.41 28.49
N ILE A 568 33.57 22.01 29.44
CA ILE A 568 32.41 22.80 29.85
C ILE A 568 32.84 23.83 30.89
N ALA A 569 32.74 25.11 30.54
CA ALA A 569 33.09 26.21 31.44
C ALA A 569 32.22 26.17 32.73
N ALA A 570 32.85 26.42 33.89
CA ALA A 570 32.17 26.38 35.19
C ALA A 570 30.94 27.31 35.28
N GLY A 571 31.00 28.48 34.64
CA GLY A 571 29.86 29.40 34.56
C GLY A 571 28.69 28.86 33.75
N ALA A 572 28.95 28.09 32.68
CA ALA A 572 27.92 27.44 31.86
C ALA A 572 27.24 26.29 32.62
N VAL A 573 27.99 25.54 33.43
CA VAL A 573 27.43 24.49 34.30
C VAL A 573 26.40 25.08 35.26
N GLN A 574 26.73 26.20 35.92
CA GLN A 574 25.79 26.85 36.85
C GLN A 574 24.54 27.37 36.14
N SER A 575 24.69 28.09 35.03
CA SER A 575 23.55 28.66 34.30
C SER A 575 22.63 27.59 33.71
N GLU A 576 23.20 26.56 33.08
CA GLU A 576 22.41 25.51 32.43
C GLU A 576 21.76 24.57 33.45
N THR A 577 22.37 24.36 34.62
CA THR A 577 21.75 23.59 35.72
C THR A 577 20.54 24.34 36.31
N LEU A 578 20.65 25.66 36.47
CA LEU A 578 19.54 26.49 36.90
C LEU A 578 18.41 26.49 35.87
N GLU A 579 18.74 26.62 34.58
CA GLU A 579 17.77 26.53 33.49
C GLU A 579 17.08 25.15 33.43
N ALA A 580 17.82 24.06 33.67
CA ALA A 580 17.26 22.71 33.73
C ALA A 580 16.24 22.56 34.87
N SER A 581 16.55 23.15 36.04
CA SER A 581 15.68 23.14 37.22
C SER A 581 14.43 23.98 37.01
N ASP A 582 14.56 25.17 36.42
CA ASP A 582 13.43 26.04 36.08
C ASP A 582 12.51 25.39 35.04
N LEU A 583 13.08 24.76 34.00
CA LEU A 583 12.32 24.04 32.99
C LEU A 583 11.60 22.82 33.60
N LEU A 584 12.25 22.07 34.50
CA LEU A 584 11.62 20.98 35.23
C LEU A 584 10.41 21.47 36.05
N ALA A 585 10.56 22.57 36.79
CA ALA A 585 9.47 23.16 37.57
C ALA A 585 8.30 23.62 36.67
N GLN A 586 8.60 24.26 35.54
CA GLN A 586 7.60 24.66 34.55
C GLN A 586 6.84 23.47 33.96
N LEU A 587 7.55 22.40 33.58
CA LEU A 587 6.92 21.19 33.04
C LEU A 587 6.09 20.47 34.11
N GLN A 588 6.54 20.41 35.35
CA GLN A 588 5.77 19.84 36.47
C GLN A 588 4.50 20.64 36.76
N LEU A 589 4.54 21.97 36.66
CA LEU A 589 3.36 22.84 36.77
C LEU A 589 2.35 22.61 35.64
N GLN A 590 2.79 22.24 34.43
CA GLN A 590 1.89 21.90 33.33
C GLN A 590 1.13 20.58 33.55
N VAL A 591 1.70 19.67 34.35
CA VAL A 591 1.09 18.40 34.76
C VAL A 591 0.28 18.62 36.05
N GLU A 592 -0.71 19.52 36.02
CA GLU A 592 -1.61 19.75 37.16
C GLU A 592 -2.40 18.47 37.51
N PRO A 593 -2.33 17.96 38.75
CA PRO A 593 -3.06 16.75 39.17
C PRO A 593 -4.57 16.84 38.95
N SER A 594 -5.16 18.03 39.14
CA SER A 594 -6.61 18.26 38.98
C SER A 594 -7.09 18.08 37.53
N ARG A 595 -6.30 18.51 36.54
CA ARG A 595 -6.62 18.29 35.12
C ARG A 595 -6.55 16.82 34.75
N LEU A 596 -5.64 16.07 35.38
CA LEU A 596 -5.47 14.64 35.14
C LEU A 596 -6.66 13.85 35.68
N GLU A 597 -7.10 14.13 36.91
CA GLU A 597 -8.28 13.49 37.50
C GLU A 597 -9.55 13.73 36.66
N ARG A 598 -9.71 14.96 36.16
CA ARG A 598 -10.82 15.30 35.26
C ARG A 598 -10.73 14.57 33.93
N THR A 599 -9.53 14.47 33.35
CA THR A 599 -9.30 13.78 32.07
C THR A 599 -9.47 12.28 32.18
N GLU A 600 -9.01 11.68 33.28
CA GLU A 600 -9.20 10.26 33.58
C GLU A 600 -10.69 9.96 33.82
N SER A 601 -11.41 10.83 34.52
CA SER A 601 -12.86 10.69 34.72
C SER A 601 -13.63 10.75 33.39
N LYS A 602 -13.24 11.67 32.49
CA LYS A 602 -13.75 11.72 31.11
C LYS A 602 -13.39 10.45 30.33
N ALA A 603 -12.14 9.98 30.40
CA ALA A 603 -11.68 8.78 29.71
C ALA A 603 -12.47 7.53 30.15
N ARG A 604 -12.71 7.36 31.46
CA ARG A 604 -13.57 6.29 31.99
C ARG A 604 -14.99 6.38 31.43
N ALA A 605 -15.58 7.58 31.38
CA ALA A 605 -16.93 7.77 30.85
C ALA A 605 -17.02 7.42 29.35
N MET A 606 -16.06 7.87 28.54
CA MET A 606 -15.98 7.54 27.11
C MET A 606 -15.81 6.04 26.89
N LEU A 607 -14.90 5.40 27.63
CA LEU A 607 -14.68 3.96 27.56
C LEU A 607 -15.92 3.17 27.98
N ALA A 608 -16.61 3.59 29.05
CA ALA A 608 -17.86 2.97 29.48
C ALA A 608 -18.96 3.07 28.41
N GLY A 609 -19.09 4.24 27.78
CA GLY A 609 -20.01 4.49 26.67
C GLY A 609 -19.75 3.60 25.44
N LEU A 610 -18.46 3.35 25.14
CA LEU A 610 -18.02 2.44 24.09
C LEU A 610 -18.05 0.95 24.50
N GLY A 611 -18.56 0.63 25.69
CA GLY A 611 -18.83 -0.73 26.14
C GLY A 611 -17.74 -1.39 26.99
N PHE A 612 -16.74 -0.64 27.47
CA PHE A 612 -15.77 -1.17 28.42
C PHE A 612 -16.37 -1.25 29.83
N SER A 613 -16.19 -2.40 30.50
CA SER A 613 -16.42 -2.53 31.93
C SER A 613 -15.19 -2.05 32.71
N GLU A 614 -15.36 -1.64 33.97
CA GLU A 614 -14.24 -1.22 34.85
C GLU A 614 -13.13 -2.29 34.86
N ASP A 615 -13.47 -3.57 35.05
CA ASP A 615 -12.50 -4.68 35.01
C ASP A 615 -11.71 -4.80 33.69
N ARG A 616 -12.27 -4.33 32.57
CA ARG A 616 -11.59 -4.36 31.27
C ARG A 616 -10.73 -3.13 31.06
N MET A 617 -11.08 -2.00 31.66
CA MET A 617 -10.28 -0.78 31.61
C MET A 617 -8.93 -0.98 32.29
N ASP A 618 -8.87 -1.84 33.31
CA ASP A 618 -7.65 -2.17 34.06
C ASP A 618 -6.77 -3.25 33.40
N LYS A 619 -7.32 -4.02 32.45
CA LYS A 619 -6.56 -5.05 31.74
C LYS A 619 -5.54 -4.44 30.78
N PRO A 620 -4.42 -5.15 30.51
CA PRO A 620 -3.41 -4.68 29.58
C PRO A 620 -3.98 -4.63 28.16
N ILE A 621 -3.67 -3.55 27.43
CA ILE A 621 -4.19 -3.32 26.08
C ILE A 621 -3.83 -4.47 25.12
N SER A 622 -2.67 -5.10 25.29
CA SER A 622 -2.19 -6.26 24.49
C SER A 622 -3.06 -7.53 24.60
N SER A 623 -3.87 -7.65 25.65
CA SER A 623 -4.79 -8.78 25.83
C SER A 623 -6.15 -8.59 25.13
N MET A 624 -6.35 -7.42 24.51
CA MET A 624 -7.61 -7.06 23.86
C MET A 624 -7.64 -7.56 22.41
N SER A 625 -8.83 -7.78 21.86
CA SER A 625 -8.97 -8.07 20.43
C SER A 625 -8.88 -6.79 19.59
N GLY A 626 -8.65 -6.93 18.27
CA GLY A 626 -8.53 -5.80 17.34
C GLY A 626 -9.72 -4.81 17.41
N GLY A 627 -10.95 -5.31 17.57
CA GLY A 627 -12.13 -4.45 17.73
C GLY A 627 -12.09 -3.61 19.01
N TRP A 628 -11.62 -4.17 20.12
CA TRP A 628 -11.44 -3.44 21.38
C TRP A 628 -10.30 -2.42 21.30
N HIS A 629 -9.21 -2.74 20.57
CA HIS A 629 -8.17 -1.75 20.27
C HIS A 629 -8.72 -0.57 19.47
N MET A 630 -9.61 -0.83 18.52
CA MET A 630 -10.25 0.23 17.74
C MET A 630 -11.17 1.09 18.61
N ARG A 631 -11.95 0.49 19.51
CA ARG A 631 -12.77 1.24 20.49
C ARG A 631 -11.92 2.11 21.41
N ALA A 632 -10.78 1.62 21.90
CA ALA A 632 -9.86 2.42 22.71
C ALA A 632 -9.21 3.57 21.90
N SER A 633 -8.91 3.33 20.62
CA SER A 633 -8.41 4.38 19.72
C SER A 633 -9.48 5.44 19.42
N LEU A 634 -10.75 5.03 19.25
CA LEU A 634 -11.89 5.95 19.15
C LEU A 634 -12.05 6.78 20.42
N ALA A 635 -11.98 6.16 21.60
CA ALA A 635 -12.01 6.88 22.88
C ALA A 635 -10.89 7.94 22.97
N THR A 636 -9.69 7.59 22.49
CA THR A 636 -8.55 8.50 22.44
C THR A 636 -8.83 9.70 21.52
N ALA A 637 -9.36 9.45 20.32
CA ALA A 637 -9.69 10.51 19.35
C ALA A 637 -10.79 11.45 19.85
N LEU A 638 -11.80 10.91 20.55
CA LEU A 638 -12.89 11.70 21.14
C LEU A 638 -12.46 12.49 22.38
N LEU A 639 -11.46 12.01 23.12
CA LEU A 639 -10.95 12.69 24.32
C LEU A 639 -10.06 13.90 23.98
N GLN A 640 -9.45 13.91 22.79
CA GLN A 640 -8.62 15.02 22.32
C GLN A 640 -9.48 16.23 21.95
N GLU A 641 -9.10 17.42 22.41
CA GLU A 641 -9.69 18.67 21.93
C GLU A 641 -9.20 18.95 20.50
N ALA A 642 -10.08 18.73 19.51
CA ALA A 642 -9.76 18.90 18.10
C ALA A 642 -10.57 20.04 17.45
N ASP A 643 -9.97 20.68 16.44
CA ASP A 643 -10.67 21.60 15.53
C ASP A 643 -11.28 20.83 14.36
N PHE A 644 -10.61 19.77 13.90
CA PHE A 644 -11.13 18.79 12.97
C PHE A 644 -11.17 17.39 13.59
N LEU A 645 -12.35 16.76 13.58
CA LEU A 645 -12.53 15.39 14.00
C LEU A 645 -12.78 14.50 12.77
N ILE A 646 -11.86 13.59 12.48
CA ILE A 646 -11.92 12.69 11.33
C ILE A 646 -12.17 11.27 11.82
N LEU A 647 -13.30 10.68 11.43
CA LEU A 647 -13.70 9.33 11.83
C LEU A 647 -13.82 8.44 10.58
N ASP A 648 -12.92 7.48 10.45
CA ASP A 648 -12.93 6.49 9.36
C ASP A 648 -13.63 5.20 9.80
N GLU A 649 -14.85 5.00 9.32
CA GLU A 649 -15.69 3.82 9.56
C GLU A 649 -15.78 3.40 11.05
N PRO A 650 -16.26 4.31 11.94
CA PRO A 650 -16.28 4.08 13.38
C PRO A 650 -17.31 3.04 13.83
N THR A 651 -18.35 2.78 13.03
CA THR A 651 -19.48 1.88 13.37
C THR A 651 -19.12 0.40 13.28
N ASN A 652 -18.16 0.02 12.43
CA ASN A 652 -17.82 -1.39 12.14
C ASN A 652 -17.40 -2.23 13.36
N PHE A 653 -16.92 -1.57 14.42
CA PHE A 653 -16.45 -2.26 15.63
C PHE A 653 -17.36 -2.01 16.84
N LEU A 654 -18.46 -1.29 16.66
CA LEU A 654 -19.41 -0.93 17.71
C LEU A 654 -20.66 -1.79 17.62
N ASP A 655 -21.15 -2.20 18.78
CA ASP A 655 -22.49 -2.76 18.91
C ASP A 655 -23.52 -1.63 18.92
N MET A 656 -24.80 -1.98 18.78
CA MET A 656 -25.86 -0.97 18.67
C MET A 656 -25.86 0.05 19.83
N LEU A 657 -25.59 -0.38 21.07
CA LEU A 657 -25.48 0.57 22.20
C LEU A 657 -24.31 1.55 22.00
N GLY A 658 -23.15 1.07 21.56
CA GLY A 658 -21.99 1.90 21.27
C GLY A 658 -22.22 2.85 20.10
N ILE A 659 -22.93 2.42 19.05
CA ILE A 659 -23.31 3.27 17.91
C ILE A 659 -24.25 4.40 18.37
N VAL A 660 -25.32 4.06 19.12
CA VAL A 660 -26.27 5.06 19.64
C VAL A 660 -25.58 6.01 20.61
N TRP A 661 -24.73 5.50 21.51
CA TRP A 661 -23.97 6.33 22.44
C TRP A 661 -23.02 7.27 21.69
N LEU A 662 -22.28 6.77 20.69
CA LEU A 662 -21.38 7.58 19.86
C LEU A 662 -22.17 8.67 19.13
N GLN A 663 -23.32 8.33 18.53
CA GLN A 663 -24.19 9.27 17.84
C GLN A 663 -24.59 10.42 18.79
N ARG A 664 -25.11 10.09 19.97
CA ARG A 664 -25.53 11.08 20.99
C ARG A 664 -24.36 11.90 21.54
N HIS A 665 -23.20 11.27 21.70
CA HIS A 665 -21.99 11.96 22.12
C HIS A 665 -21.55 12.99 21.06
N LEU A 666 -21.51 12.60 19.79
CA LEU A 666 -21.18 13.50 18.69
C LEU A 666 -22.22 14.63 18.55
N ASP A 667 -23.51 14.33 18.71
CA ASP A 667 -24.58 15.33 18.77
C ASP A 667 -24.36 16.34 19.90
N SER A 668 -23.93 15.88 21.07
CA SER A 668 -23.63 16.79 22.19
C SER A 668 -22.50 17.78 21.87
N LEU A 669 -21.55 17.41 20.99
CA LEU A 669 -20.47 18.29 20.55
C LEU A 669 -20.96 19.45 19.67
N GLU A 670 -22.17 19.39 19.08
CA GLU A 670 -22.75 20.53 18.35
C GLU A 670 -22.99 21.72 19.26
N THR A 671 -23.51 21.42 20.45
CA THR A 671 -23.92 22.42 21.44
C THR A 671 -22.76 22.96 22.26
N ALA A 672 -21.55 22.45 22.04
CA ALA A 672 -20.34 22.93 22.69
C ALA A 672 -20.02 24.37 22.25
N GLU A 673 -19.37 25.15 23.11
CA GLU A 673 -18.97 26.54 22.83
C GLU A 673 -18.12 26.66 21.54
N LYS A 674 -17.36 25.60 21.22
CA LYS A 674 -16.49 25.50 20.06
C LYS A 674 -16.69 24.15 19.37
N PRO A 675 -17.72 23.96 18.55
CA PRO A 675 -17.97 22.67 17.89
C PRO A 675 -16.85 22.35 16.89
N PRO A 676 -16.32 21.11 16.88
CA PRO A 676 -15.33 20.70 15.89
C PRO A 676 -15.97 20.54 14.51
N THR A 677 -15.19 20.80 13.46
CA THR A 677 -15.57 20.44 12.09
C THR A 677 -15.36 18.93 11.92
N MET A 678 -16.42 18.19 11.58
CA MET A 678 -16.36 16.73 11.53
C MET A 678 -16.31 16.23 10.08
N VAL A 679 -15.45 15.24 9.81
CA VAL A 679 -15.45 14.47 8.57
C VAL A 679 -15.65 13.00 8.93
N LEU A 680 -16.79 12.45 8.50
CA LEU A 680 -17.20 11.09 8.79
C LEU A 680 -17.18 10.26 7.50
N VAL A 681 -16.48 9.14 7.53
CA VAL A 681 -16.60 8.07 6.52
C VAL A 681 -17.40 6.96 7.16
N SER A 682 -18.54 6.61 6.57
CA SER A 682 -19.33 5.46 7.01
C SER A 682 -20.14 4.90 5.85
N HIS A 683 -20.46 3.61 5.92
CA HIS A 683 -21.49 2.99 5.10
C HIS A 683 -22.88 2.99 5.75
N ASP A 684 -23.01 3.42 7.01
CA ASP A 684 -24.28 3.43 7.75
C ASP A 684 -25.11 4.69 7.41
N ARG A 685 -26.26 4.46 6.73
CA ARG A 685 -27.18 5.52 6.28
C ARG A 685 -27.81 6.29 7.43
N ASP A 686 -28.29 5.57 8.45
CA ASP A 686 -28.97 6.17 9.60
C ASP A 686 -27.97 7.02 10.39
N PHE A 687 -26.74 6.54 10.51
CA PHE A 687 -25.67 7.25 11.20
C PHE A 687 -25.24 8.54 10.46
N ILE A 688 -25.02 8.48 9.14
CA ILE A 688 -24.70 9.66 8.33
C ILE A 688 -25.88 10.63 8.28
N GLY A 689 -27.10 10.14 8.02
CA GLY A 689 -28.28 10.98 7.86
C GLY A 689 -28.65 11.76 9.13
N ARG A 690 -28.33 11.22 10.31
CA ARG A 690 -28.57 11.91 11.59
C ARG A 690 -27.46 12.89 11.97
N LEU A 691 -26.19 12.55 11.66
CA LEU A 691 -25.04 13.35 12.11
C LEU A 691 -24.57 14.40 11.11
N CYS A 692 -24.62 14.11 9.81
CA CYS A 692 -24.00 14.96 8.79
C CYS A 692 -24.98 16.00 8.24
N THR A 693 -24.50 17.23 8.06
CA THR A 693 -25.24 18.35 7.45
C THR A 693 -24.95 18.49 5.95
N ASP A 694 -23.76 18.05 5.54
CA ASP A 694 -23.26 18.18 4.18
C ASP A 694 -22.60 16.86 3.76
N LEU A 695 -22.61 16.56 2.47
CA LEU A 695 -21.96 15.41 1.89
C LEU A 695 -20.79 15.84 1.00
N ILE A 696 -19.66 15.15 1.15
CA ILE A 696 -18.51 15.25 0.25
C ILE A 696 -18.55 14.05 -0.67
N ILE A 697 -18.80 14.29 -1.95
CA ILE A 697 -18.92 13.24 -2.97
C ILE A 697 -17.59 13.15 -3.71
N LEU A 698 -16.93 12.00 -3.58
CA LEU A 698 -15.70 11.68 -4.30
C LEU A 698 -16.03 10.92 -5.58
N LYS A 699 -15.92 11.60 -6.72
CA LYS A 699 -16.17 11.03 -8.06
C LYS A 699 -15.14 11.55 -9.05
N ASP A 700 -14.65 10.68 -9.94
CA ASP A 700 -13.74 11.04 -11.04
C ASP A 700 -12.49 11.83 -10.59
N ARG A 701 -11.91 11.47 -9.44
CA ARG A 701 -10.74 12.14 -8.81
C ARG A 701 -10.99 13.61 -8.43
N GLN A 702 -12.26 14.01 -8.30
CA GLN A 702 -12.69 15.33 -7.84
C GLN A 702 -13.59 15.23 -6.60
N LEU A 703 -13.70 16.35 -5.89
CA LEU A 703 -14.58 16.51 -4.73
C LEU A 703 -15.74 17.43 -5.12
N SER A 704 -16.97 16.95 -4.95
CA SER A 704 -18.17 17.78 -5.02
C SER A 704 -18.90 17.80 -3.68
N TYR A 705 -19.69 18.84 -3.43
CA TYR A 705 -20.35 19.07 -2.16
C TYR A 705 -21.85 19.15 -2.37
N PHE A 706 -22.60 18.47 -1.51
CA PHE A 706 -24.06 18.55 -1.47
C PHE A 706 -24.50 18.94 -0.06
N HIS A 707 -25.44 19.86 0.03
CA HIS A 707 -26.03 20.26 1.32
C HIS A 707 -27.36 19.53 1.48
N GLY A 708 -27.48 18.72 2.54
CA GLY A 708 -28.58 17.78 2.73
C GLY A 708 -28.09 16.38 3.07
N ASP A 709 -29.04 15.48 3.31
CA ASP A 709 -28.77 14.09 3.64
C ASP A 709 -28.57 13.22 2.39
N LEU A 710 -28.29 11.93 2.61
CA LEU A 710 -28.07 10.97 1.53
C LEU A 710 -29.33 10.73 0.71
N ALA A 711 -30.50 10.69 1.35
CA ALA A 711 -31.77 10.48 0.66
C ALA A 711 -32.09 11.63 -0.30
N ALA A 712 -31.90 12.88 0.12
CA ALA A 712 -32.09 14.04 -0.74
C ALA A 712 -31.09 14.06 -1.92
N LEU A 713 -29.86 13.59 -1.72
CA LEU A 713 -28.89 13.44 -2.80
C LEU A 713 -29.35 12.41 -3.84
N GLU A 714 -29.80 11.25 -3.39
CA GLU A 714 -30.28 10.17 -4.26
C GLU A 714 -31.51 10.60 -5.06
N ALA A 715 -32.50 11.21 -4.41
CA ALA A 715 -33.68 11.78 -5.07
C ALA A 715 -33.27 12.81 -6.14
N SER A 716 -32.38 13.75 -5.79
CA SER A 716 -31.88 14.76 -6.73
C SER A 716 -31.12 14.14 -7.91
N GLN A 717 -30.35 13.07 -7.68
CA GLN A 717 -29.65 12.36 -8.74
C GLN A 717 -30.60 11.57 -9.63
N ALA A 718 -31.61 10.91 -9.07
CA ALA A 718 -32.64 10.18 -9.80
C ALA A 718 -33.47 11.13 -10.69
N GLU A 719 -33.96 12.24 -10.14
CA GLU A 719 -34.65 13.29 -10.88
C GLU A 719 -33.77 13.84 -12.02
N ARG A 720 -32.50 14.12 -11.74
CA ARG A 720 -31.56 14.62 -12.74
C ARG A 720 -31.29 13.57 -13.82
N LYS A 721 -31.18 12.29 -13.47
CA LYS A 721 -30.99 11.19 -14.42
C LYS A 721 -32.21 11.06 -15.32
N LEU A 722 -33.41 11.04 -14.75
CA LEU A 722 -34.68 10.98 -15.47
C LEU A 722 -34.85 12.18 -16.41
N TRP A 723 -34.54 13.38 -15.93
CA TRP A 723 -34.56 14.61 -16.73
C TRP A 723 -33.57 14.56 -17.91
N LEU A 724 -32.32 14.12 -17.68
CA LEU A 724 -31.32 13.96 -18.72
C LEU A 724 -31.71 12.88 -19.75
N SER A 725 -32.30 11.77 -19.29
CA SER A 725 -32.81 10.69 -20.15
C SER A 725 -33.92 11.20 -21.06
N ARG A 726 -34.94 11.86 -20.48
CA ARG A 726 -36.05 12.47 -21.23
C ARG A 726 -35.55 13.51 -22.24
N MET A 727 -34.58 14.33 -21.87
CA MET A 727 -33.96 15.30 -22.79
C MET A 727 -33.21 14.62 -23.94
N ARG A 728 -32.47 13.54 -23.66
CA ARG A 728 -31.75 12.77 -24.68
C ARG A 728 -32.73 12.10 -25.64
N GLU A 729 -33.77 11.43 -25.13
CA GLU A 729 -34.80 10.83 -25.98
C GLU A 729 -35.49 11.86 -26.87
N ALA A 730 -35.83 13.04 -26.32
CA ALA A 730 -36.42 14.11 -27.12
C ALA A 730 -35.46 14.61 -28.21
N GLN A 731 -34.16 14.72 -27.92
CA GLN A 731 -33.14 15.09 -28.89
C GLN A 731 -32.96 14.00 -29.96
N ASP A 732 -32.93 12.73 -29.58
CA ASP A 732 -32.78 11.59 -30.49
C ASP A 732 -34.00 11.46 -31.41
N ARG A 733 -35.22 11.68 -30.89
CA ARG A 733 -36.45 11.79 -31.71
C ARG A 733 -36.36 12.94 -32.71
N GLN A 734 -35.85 14.11 -32.32
CA GLN A 734 -35.66 15.26 -33.22
C GLN A 734 -34.59 14.98 -34.29
N ARG A 735 -33.45 14.37 -33.90
CA ARG A 735 -32.38 13.95 -34.83
C ARG A 735 -32.92 12.95 -35.85
N ALA A 736 -33.60 11.89 -35.40
CA ALA A 736 -34.21 10.89 -36.27
C ALA A 736 -35.26 11.48 -37.23
N HIS A 737 -36.08 12.43 -36.78
CA HIS A 737 -37.03 13.13 -37.65
C HIS A 737 -36.33 13.98 -38.73
N MET A 738 -35.27 14.71 -38.34
CA MET A 738 -34.48 15.50 -39.30
C MET A 738 -33.76 14.61 -40.32
N GLU A 739 -33.18 13.49 -39.89
CA GLU A 739 -32.55 12.49 -40.78
C GLU A 739 -33.55 11.88 -41.76
N LYS A 740 -34.73 11.45 -41.29
CA LYS A 740 -35.81 10.97 -42.16
C LYS A 740 -36.20 12.02 -43.20
N THR A 741 -36.29 13.29 -42.79
CA THR A 741 -36.63 14.38 -43.73
C THR A 741 -35.50 14.66 -44.73
N ILE A 742 -34.22 14.58 -44.32
CA ILE A 742 -33.07 14.72 -45.20
C ILE A 742 -33.06 13.59 -46.24
N GLN A 743 -33.29 12.34 -45.81
CA GLN A 743 -33.37 11.18 -46.70
C GLN A 743 -34.53 11.29 -47.69
N GLN A 744 -35.72 11.71 -47.23
CA GLN A 744 -36.87 11.96 -48.11
C GLN A 744 -36.59 13.07 -49.14
N ASN A 745 -35.98 14.18 -48.71
CA ASN A 745 -35.64 15.28 -49.62
C ASN A 745 -34.53 14.91 -50.62
N LEU A 746 -33.55 14.09 -50.22
CA LEU A 746 -32.54 13.54 -51.14
C LEU A 746 -33.16 12.58 -52.15
N LYS A 747 -34.05 11.69 -51.70
CA LYS A 747 -34.74 10.72 -52.56
C LYS A 747 -35.67 11.44 -53.55
N ALA A 748 -36.48 12.39 -53.08
CA ALA A 748 -37.35 13.20 -53.93
C ALA A 748 -36.58 14.13 -54.87
N GLY A 749 -35.45 14.71 -54.40
CA GLY A 749 -34.58 15.54 -55.22
C GLY A 749 -33.89 14.76 -56.34
N ARG A 750 -33.47 13.51 -56.08
CA ARG A 750 -32.89 12.62 -57.11
C ARG A 750 -33.93 12.06 -58.07
N ALA A 751 -35.14 11.77 -57.60
CA ALA A 751 -36.21 11.22 -58.45
C ALA A 751 -36.81 12.28 -59.40
N ASN A 752 -36.89 13.54 -58.97
CA ASN A 752 -37.56 14.62 -59.72
C ASN A 752 -36.58 15.69 -60.27
N ASP A 753 -35.26 15.48 -60.18
CA ASP A 753 -34.18 16.43 -60.51
C ASP A 753 -34.35 17.85 -59.92
N ASP A 754 -34.93 17.93 -58.72
CA ASP A 754 -35.26 19.19 -58.05
C ASP A 754 -34.07 19.70 -57.22
N GLN A 755 -33.33 20.66 -57.79
CA GLN A 755 -32.17 21.28 -57.14
C GLN A 755 -32.51 21.99 -55.82
N ASN A 756 -33.74 22.48 -55.65
CA ASN A 756 -34.13 23.16 -54.41
C ASN A 756 -34.26 22.18 -53.25
N LYS A 757 -34.83 20.99 -53.48
CA LYS A 757 -34.90 19.92 -52.46
C LYS A 757 -33.52 19.38 -52.09
N MET A 758 -32.61 19.28 -53.05
CA MET A 758 -31.20 18.90 -52.79
C MET A 758 -30.46 19.96 -51.96
N ARG A 759 -30.69 21.26 -52.21
CA ARG A 759 -30.15 22.35 -51.40
C ARG A 759 -30.75 22.36 -49.99
N GLN A 760 -32.05 22.11 -49.84
CA GLN A 760 -32.71 21.99 -48.54
C GLN A 760 -32.16 20.82 -47.72
N ALA A 761 -31.92 19.66 -48.34
CA ALA A 761 -31.30 18.52 -47.68
C ALA A 761 -29.88 18.85 -47.18
N LYS A 762 -29.03 19.45 -48.02
CA LYS A 762 -27.67 19.89 -47.64
C LYS A 762 -27.68 20.94 -46.51
N SER A 763 -28.63 21.87 -46.53
CA SER A 763 -28.79 22.88 -45.48
C SER A 763 -29.22 22.27 -44.14
N ARG A 764 -30.15 21.31 -44.17
CA ARG A 764 -30.60 20.57 -42.97
C ARG A 764 -29.52 19.63 -42.45
N GLN A 765 -28.73 19.02 -43.32
CA GLN A 765 -27.56 18.21 -42.95
C GLN A 765 -26.53 19.06 -42.22
N LYS A 766 -26.17 20.23 -42.79
CA LYS A 766 -25.31 21.21 -42.10
C LYS A 766 -25.87 21.67 -40.75
N LYS A 767 -27.20 21.78 -40.60
CA LYS A 767 -27.85 22.12 -39.32
C LYS A 767 -27.77 20.97 -38.30
N LEU A 768 -27.85 19.72 -38.74
CA LEU A 768 -27.68 18.53 -37.90
C LEU A 768 -26.23 18.44 -37.41
N ASP A 769 -25.28 18.64 -38.33
CA ASP A 769 -23.84 18.52 -38.09
C ASP A 769 -23.30 19.68 -37.23
N ASP A 770 -23.71 20.93 -37.50
CA ASP A 770 -23.13 22.12 -36.84
C ASP A 770 -23.95 22.64 -35.65
N ARG A 771 -25.24 22.26 -35.50
CA ARG A 771 -26.17 22.87 -34.53
C ARG A 771 -26.98 21.89 -33.68
N SER A 772 -26.74 20.58 -33.77
CA SER A 772 -27.31 19.64 -32.80
C SER A 772 -26.59 19.80 -31.45
N GLY A 773 -27.33 19.77 -30.33
CA GLY A 773 -26.79 19.97 -28.97
C GLY A 773 -27.60 20.97 -28.13
N MET A 774 -27.14 21.23 -26.90
CA MET A 774 -27.88 21.93 -25.85
C MET A 774 -28.38 23.33 -26.28
N GLN A 775 -29.70 23.56 -26.23
CA GLN A 775 -30.31 24.84 -26.67
C GLN A 775 -30.46 25.86 -25.53
N VAL A 776 -30.42 25.39 -24.30
CA VAL A 776 -30.61 26.16 -23.07
C VAL A 776 -29.32 26.04 -22.23
N ASN A 777 -28.88 27.13 -21.62
CA ASN A 777 -27.70 27.14 -20.74
C ASN A 777 -28.08 26.69 -19.32
N ALA A 778 -27.07 26.47 -18.47
CA ALA A 778 -27.25 26.05 -17.08
C ALA A 778 -28.09 27.02 -16.20
N ARG A 779 -28.41 28.22 -16.71
CA ARG A 779 -29.24 29.24 -16.04
C ARG A 779 -30.64 29.36 -16.66
N GLY A 780 -31.04 28.45 -17.55
CA GLY A 780 -32.38 28.44 -18.18
C GLY A 780 -32.57 29.38 -19.37
N GLY A 781 -31.53 30.10 -19.81
CA GLY A 781 -31.57 31.01 -20.97
C GLY A 781 -31.06 30.36 -22.26
N ARG A 782 -31.26 30.99 -23.42
CA ARG A 782 -30.79 30.46 -24.73
C ARG A 782 -29.26 30.34 -24.77
N PHE A 783 -28.75 29.16 -25.10
CA PHE A 783 -27.33 28.83 -25.15
C PHE A 783 -26.60 29.57 -26.29
N LYS A 784 -25.50 30.26 -25.96
CA LYS A 784 -24.63 30.98 -26.91
C LYS A 784 -23.21 30.44 -26.84
N LEU A 785 -22.73 29.90 -27.97
CA LEU A 785 -21.47 29.16 -28.12
C LEU A 785 -20.27 29.82 -27.41
N ASN A 786 -19.90 31.05 -27.76
CA ASN A 786 -18.71 31.73 -27.22
C ASN A 786 -18.96 32.52 -25.92
N ARG A 787 -20.18 32.48 -25.37
CA ARG A 787 -20.50 33.11 -24.08
C ARG A 787 -20.52 32.08 -22.95
N ASP A 788 -21.09 30.91 -23.23
CA ASP A 788 -21.40 29.91 -22.22
C ASP A 788 -20.33 28.79 -22.15
N LEU A 789 -19.45 28.65 -23.15
CA LEU A 789 -18.26 27.78 -23.13
C LEU A 789 -16.97 28.59 -22.92
N ALA A 790 -16.04 28.03 -22.15
CA ALA A 790 -14.70 28.59 -22.00
C ALA A 790 -13.86 28.32 -23.27
N GLY A 791 -13.28 29.37 -23.86
CA GLY A 791 -12.49 29.30 -25.11
C GLY A 791 -13.21 29.84 -26.34
N PHE A 792 -12.55 29.82 -27.49
CA PHE A 792 -13.11 30.25 -28.77
C PHE A 792 -13.48 29.02 -29.61
N HIS A 793 -14.77 28.81 -29.85
CA HIS A 793 -15.28 27.63 -30.54
C HIS A 793 -15.85 28.01 -31.91
N LEU A 794 -15.46 27.27 -32.97
CA LEU A 794 -15.83 27.55 -34.36
C LEU A 794 -17.03 26.73 -34.83
N THR A 795 -17.16 25.48 -34.37
CA THR A 795 -18.27 24.57 -34.67
C THR A 795 -18.52 23.60 -33.50
N SER A 796 -19.77 23.14 -33.42
CA SER A 796 -20.34 22.19 -32.45
C SER A 796 -20.64 22.70 -31.04
N ARG A 797 -21.85 22.38 -30.57
CA ARG A 797 -22.24 22.42 -29.16
C ARG A 797 -21.76 21.12 -28.50
N ASP A 798 -21.51 21.12 -27.19
CA ASP A 798 -21.29 19.86 -26.48
C ASP A 798 -22.52 18.97 -26.68
N GLU A 799 -22.28 17.71 -27.06
CA GLU A 799 -23.34 16.70 -27.06
C GLU A 799 -23.86 16.54 -25.64
N LEU A 800 -25.15 16.22 -25.48
CA LEU A 800 -25.64 15.76 -24.19
C LEU A 800 -24.96 14.42 -23.90
N GLU A 801 -23.81 14.45 -23.22
CA GLU A 801 -23.27 13.27 -22.56
C GLU A 801 -24.25 12.91 -21.44
N ALA A 802 -25.21 12.04 -21.77
CA ALA A 802 -25.94 11.35 -20.72
C ALA A 802 -24.89 10.63 -19.86
N PRO A 803 -24.96 10.76 -18.53
CA PRO A 803 -24.08 10.02 -17.64
C PRO A 803 -24.10 8.56 -18.08
N THR A 804 -22.92 7.96 -18.28
CA THR A 804 -22.83 6.54 -18.59
C THR A 804 -23.62 5.79 -17.53
N GLU A 805 -24.66 5.05 -17.94
CA GLU A 805 -25.46 4.28 -17.00
C GLU A 805 -24.56 3.27 -16.31
N GLU A 806 -24.26 3.56 -15.05
CA GLU A 806 -23.49 2.65 -14.25
C GLU A 806 -24.41 1.46 -13.95
N ARG A 807 -23.99 0.25 -14.31
CA ARG A 807 -24.84 -0.94 -14.18
C ARG A 807 -25.26 -1.11 -12.72
N PRO A 808 -26.56 -1.32 -12.42
CA PRO A 808 -26.99 -1.60 -11.07
C PRO A 808 -26.36 -2.91 -10.60
N VAL A 809 -25.99 -2.96 -9.32
CA VAL A 809 -25.57 -4.22 -8.69
C VAL A 809 -26.84 -5.04 -8.52
N VAL A 810 -26.96 -6.16 -9.24
CA VAL A 810 -28.07 -7.09 -9.10
C VAL A 810 -27.52 -8.35 -8.45
N ILE A 811 -28.17 -8.78 -7.36
CA ILE A 811 -27.90 -10.05 -6.67
C ILE A 811 -29.12 -10.93 -6.87
N ALA A 812 -28.96 -12.04 -7.57
CA ALA A 812 -29.99 -13.05 -7.71
C ALA A 812 -29.66 -14.25 -6.81
N LEU A 813 -30.62 -14.66 -5.97
CA LEU A 813 -30.49 -15.82 -5.09
C LEU A 813 -31.21 -17.01 -5.73
N PRO A 814 -30.58 -18.20 -5.83
CA PRO A 814 -31.21 -19.37 -6.44
C PRO A 814 -32.38 -19.86 -5.59
N ALA A 815 -33.51 -20.16 -6.24
CA ALA A 815 -34.70 -20.64 -5.54
C ALA A 815 -34.45 -21.99 -4.84
N PRO A 816 -34.93 -22.16 -3.59
CA PRO A 816 -34.86 -23.44 -2.88
C PRO A 816 -35.75 -24.50 -3.57
N PRO A 817 -35.42 -25.79 -3.45
CA PRO A 817 -36.27 -26.85 -3.98
C PRO A 817 -37.53 -27.03 -3.11
N ASP A 818 -38.62 -27.50 -3.73
CA ASP A 818 -39.89 -27.70 -3.04
C ASP A 818 -39.83 -28.79 -1.96
N LEU A 819 -40.42 -28.49 -0.81
CA LEU A 819 -40.63 -29.45 0.27
C LEU A 819 -42.01 -30.09 0.14
N ARG A 820 -42.05 -31.43 0.03
CA ARG A 820 -43.30 -32.18 -0.14
C ARG A 820 -44.23 -32.16 1.08
N PHE A 821 -43.72 -31.82 2.25
CA PHE A 821 -44.49 -31.78 3.49
C PHE A 821 -44.34 -30.39 4.13
N PRO A 822 -45.44 -29.66 4.37
CA PRO A 822 -45.40 -28.42 5.12
C PRO A 822 -45.06 -28.71 6.59
N GLY A 823 -44.14 -27.93 7.16
CA GLY A 823 -43.72 -28.08 8.55
C GLY A 823 -42.64 -27.07 8.93
N SER A 824 -42.30 -27.01 10.21
CA SER A 824 -41.17 -26.19 10.68
C SER A 824 -39.88 -26.76 10.11
N LEU A 825 -39.06 -25.91 9.49
CA LEU A 825 -37.73 -26.28 9.02
C LEU A 825 -36.83 -26.60 10.21
N LEU A 826 -36.87 -25.72 11.21
CA LEU A 826 -36.07 -25.84 12.42
C LEU A 826 -36.88 -25.34 13.61
N SER A 827 -36.78 -26.04 14.74
CA SER A 827 -37.42 -25.66 16.00
C SER A 827 -36.50 -25.94 17.19
N LEU A 828 -36.38 -24.96 18.08
CA LEU A 828 -35.81 -25.08 19.41
C LEU A 828 -36.97 -25.09 20.41
N ASP A 829 -37.00 -26.10 21.29
CA ASP A 829 -37.93 -26.16 22.43
C ASP A 829 -37.15 -26.07 23.73
N ARG A 830 -37.33 -24.94 24.44
CA ARG A 830 -36.76 -24.69 25.78
C ARG A 830 -35.26 -24.98 25.87
N ALA A 831 -34.54 -24.64 24.80
CA ALA A 831 -33.14 -24.95 24.62
C ALA A 831 -32.26 -24.08 25.54
N SER A 832 -31.38 -24.73 26.30
CA SER A 832 -30.40 -24.09 27.16
C SER A 832 -29.00 -24.63 26.88
N PHE A 833 -28.00 -23.76 26.85
CA PHE A 833 -26.62 -24.14 26.52
C PHE A 833 -25.59 -23.47 27.43
N ARG A 834 -24.57 -24.24 27.81
CA ARG A 834 -23.36 -23.79 28.53
C ARG A 834 -22.12 -24.42 27.91
N TYR A 835 -21.00 -23.69 27.90
CA TYR A 835 -19.73 -24.19 27.37
C TYR A 835 -19.02 -25.16 28.32
N SER A 836 -19.24 -25.02 29.63
CA SER A 836 -18.71 -25.95 30.63
C SER A 836 -19.64 -26.02 31.85
N ALA A 837 -19.56 -27.10 32.62
CA ALA A 837 -20.35 -27.24 33.85
C ALA A 837 -20.06 -26.12 34.87
N ALA A 838 -18.82 -25.61 34.88
CA ALA A 838 -18.38 -24.54 35.78
C ALA A 838 -18.80 -23.13 35.33
N THR A 839 -19.25 -22.96 34.08
CA THR A 839 -19.67 -21.65 33.56
C THR A 839 -21.19 -21.48 33.60
N PRO A 840 -21.69 -20.25 33.80
CA PRO A 840 -23.12 -19.97 33.76
C PRO A 840 -23.69 -20.25 32.35
N PRO A 841 -24.95 -20.68 32.23
CA PRO A 841 -25.57 -20.92 30.94
C PRO A 841 -25.69 -19.61 30.16
N VAL A 842 -25.21 -19.66 28.92
CA VAL A 842 -25.14 -18.54 27.97
C VAL A 842 -26.47 -18.37 27.25
N VAL A 843 -27.14 -19.47 26.93
CA VAL A 843 -28.51 -19.51 26.39
C VAL A 843 -29.40 -20.24 27.39
N ARG A 844 -30.59 -19.70 27.67
CA ARG A 844 -31.49 -20.17 28.72
C ARG A 844 -32.93 -20.22 28.21
N ASP A 845 -33.49 -21.41 28.22
CA ASP A 845 -34.91 -21.67 27.96
C ASP A 845 -35.43 -21.01 26.66
N VAL A 846 -34.64 -21.09 25.59
CA VAL A 846 -34.96 -20.46 24.32
C VAL A 846 -35.84 -21.37 23.48
N SER A 847 -37.00 -20.85 23.08
CA SER A 847 -37.89 -21.49 22.11
C SER A 847 -37.97 -20.65 20.84
N LEU A 848 -37.72 -21.25 19.68
CA LEU A 848 -37.69 -20.57 18.38
C LEU A 848 -38.17 -21.56 17.31
N SER A 849 -39.05 -21.13 16.42
CA SER A 849 -39.48 -21.93 15.26
C SER A 849 -39.27 -21.12 13.98
N VAL A 850 -38.72 -21.78 12.95
CA VAL A 850 -38.44 -21.23 11.63
C VAL A 850 -39.14 -22.10 10.58
N GLY A 851 -40.13 -21.52 9.89
CA GLY A 851 -40.83 -22.13 8.75
C GLY A 851 -40.23 -21.73 7.40
N MET A 852 -40.72 -22.32 6.31
CA MET A 852 -40.35 -21.93 4.95
C MET A 852 -40.83 -20.50 4.66
N GLY A 853 -39.99 -19.68 4.03
CA GLY A 853 -40.31 -18.28 3.73
C GLY A 853 -40.28 -17.33 4.94
N ASP A 854 -40.06 -17.82 6.16
CA ASP A 854 -39.96 -16.98 7.35
C ASP A 854 -38.81 -15.98 7.25
N ARG A 855 -39.02 -14.82 7.88
CA ARG A 855 -37.98 -13.81 8.11
C ARG A 855 -37.80 -13.60 9.59
N VAL A 856 -36.67 -14.06 10.11
CA VAL A 856 -36.36 -14.03 11.54
C VAL A 856 -35.15 -13.14 11.76
N GLY A 857 -35.35 -12.01 12.43
CA GLY A 857 -34.28 -11.13 12.88
C GLY A 857 -33.88 -11.42 14.31
N ILE A 858 -32.58 -11.45 14.62
CA ILE A 858 -32.07 -11.57 16.00
C ILE A 858 -31.18 -10.37 16.30
N VAL A 859 -31.62 -9.55 17.25
CA VAL A 859 -30.88 -8.39 17.76
C VAL A 859 -30.46 -8.60 19.21
N GLY A 860 -29.32 -8.02 19.60
CA GLY A 860 -28.84 -8.12 20.98
C GLY A 860 -27.44 -7.55 21.14
N LEU A 861 -27.05 -7.21 22.37
CA LEU A 861 -25.72 -6.66 22.65
C LEU A 861 -24.62 -7.70 22.41
N ASN A 862 -23.38 -7.23 22.29
CA ASN A 862 -22.23 -8.15 22.21
C ASN A 862 -22.09 -8.94 23.51
N GLY A 863 -21.82 -10.24 23.39
CA GLY A 863 -21.79 -11.17 24.52
C GLY A 863 -23.17 -11.59 25.04
N ALA A 864 -24.28 -11.23 24.38
CA ALA A 864 -25.62 -11.70 24.78
C ALA A 864 -25.88 -13.19 24.49
N GLY A 865 -25.02 -13.84 23.70
CA GLY A 865 -25.14 -15.25 23.29
C GLY A 865 -25.59 -15.46 21.84
N LYS A 866 -25.55 -14.44 20.97
CA LYS A 866 -26.05 -14.52 19.57
C LYS A 866 -25.36 -15.64 18.77
N SER A 867 -24.03 -15.64 18.74
CA SER A 867 -23.28 -16.67 18.03
C SER A 867 -23.45 -18.07 18.66
N THR A 868 -23.70 -18.14 19.97
CA THR A 868 -24.03 -19.41 20.64
C THR A 868 -25.41 -19.92 20.21
N LEU A 869 -26.40 -19.02 20.09
CA LEU A 869 -27.73 -19.36 19.55
C LEU A 869 -27.61 -19.80 18.09
N VAL A 870 -26.87 -19.08 17.26
CA VAL A 870 -26.61 -19.44 15.86
C VAL A 870 -25.97 -20.82 15.74
N ARG A 871 -24.99 -21.15 16.60
CA ARG A 871 -24.42 -22.51 16.65
C ARG A 871 -25.47 -23.57 16.94
N LEU A 872 -26.37 -23.35 17.89
CA LEU A 872 -27.49 -24.28 18.14
C LEU A 872 -28.44 -24.44 16.96
N LEU A 873 -28.53 -23.46 16.05
CA LEU A 873 -29.36 -23.53 14.84
C LEU A 873 -28.64 -24.25 13.68
N VAL A 874 -27.31 -24.17 13.63
CA VAL A 874 -26.51 -24.60 12.48
C VAL A 874 -25.80 -25.93 12.70
N ASP A 875 -25.35 -26.18 13.93
CA ASP A 875 -24.54 -27.33 14.30
C ASP A 875 -25.42 -28.45 14.88
N ASP A 876 -25.34 -29.63 14.28
CA ASP A 876 -26.09 -30.80 14.70
C ASP A 876 -25.38 -31.57 15.84
N GLU A 877 -24.08 -31.33 16.06
CA GLU A 877 -23.27 -32.06 17.06
C GLU A 877 -23.28 -31.39 18.44
N SER A 878 -23.29 -30.06 18.49
CA SER A 878 -23.19 -29.30 19.74
C SER A 878 -24.55 -29.01 20.42
N GLY A 879 -25.45 -30.00 20.36
CA GLY A 879 -26.81 -29.95 20.87
C GLY A 879 -26.95 -29.32 22.28
N PRO A 880 -28.14 -28.79 22.61
CA PRO A 880 -28.34 -28.04 23.83
C PRO A 880 -28.08 -28.90 25.07
N THR A 881 -27.58 -28.27 26.14
CA THR A 881 -27.38 -28.94 27.43
C THR A 881 -28.70 -29.40 28.06
N SER A 882 -29.80 -28.71 27.76
CA SER A 882 -31.17 -29.06 28.16
C SER A 882 -32.16 -28.50 27.13
N GLY A 883 -33.31 -29.16 26.94
CA GLY A 883 -34.27 -28.84 25.89
C GLY A 883 -34.05 -29.71 24.64
N ALA A 884 -34.74 -29.38 23.55
CA ALA A 884 -34.69 -30.15 22.31
C ALA A 884 -34.49 -29.28 21.07
N VAL A 885 -33.85 -29.84 20.04
CA VAL A 885 -33.73 -29.26 18.70
C VAL A 885 -34.38 -30.24 17.72
N ALA A 886 -35.30 -29.75 16.91
CA ALA A 886 -35.95 -30.52 15.85
C ALA A 886 -35.69 -29.87 14.50
N THR A 887 -35.27 -30.67 13.52
CA THR A 887 -34.99 -30.21 12.15
C THR A 887 -35.75 -31.08 11.15
N HIS A 888 -36.17 -30.47 10.04
CA HIS A 888 -36.83 -31.21 8.97
C HIS A 888 -35.83 -32.17 8.29
N PRO A 889 -36.17 -33.46 8.02
CA PRO A 889 -35.22 -34.46 7.52
C PRO A 889 -34.54 -34.13 6.17
N ARG A 890 -35.18 -33.28 5.34
CA ARG A 890 -34.64 -32.83 4.05
C ARG A 890 -34.13 -31.38 4.07
N LEU A 891 -34.02 -30.78 5.26
CA LEU A 891 -33.54 -29.43 5.41
C LEU A 891 -32.12 -29.30 4.84
N ARG A 892 -31.92 -28.30 3.99
CA ARG A 892 -30.61 -27.83 3.59
C ARG A 892 -30.44 -26.44 4.18
N ARG A 893 -29.49 -26.28 5.10
CA ARG A 893 -29.16 -24.99 5.69
C ARG A 893 -27.85 -24.51 5.10
N ALA A 894 -27.69 -23.20 4.98
CA ALA A 894 -26.42 -22.56 4.73
C ALA A 894 -26.15 -21.52 5.81
N TYR A 895 -24.90 -21.42 6.26
CA TYR A 895 -24.49 -20.52 7.32
C TYR A 895 -23.36 -19.63 6.85
N TYR A 896 -23.60 -18.32 6.88
CA TYR A 896 -22.58 -17.31 6.69
C TYR A 896 -22.05 -16.89 8.06
N SER A 897 -20.78 -17.22 8.32
CA SER A 897 -20.13 -16.89 9.59
C SER A 897 -19.55 -15.49 9.58
N GLN A 898 -19.46 -14.87 10.76
CA GLN A 898 -18.79 -13.58 10.92
C GLN A 898 -17.31 -13.59 10.47
N HIS A 899 -16.65 -14.76 10.46
CA HIS A 899 -15.23 -14.91 10.13
C HIS A 899 -14.97 -15.40 8.69
N ALA A 900 -16.02 -15.53 7.88
CA ALA A 900 -15.90 -16.16 6.56
C ALA A 900 -14.95 -15.38 5.63
N VAL A 901 -14.95 -14.05 5.71
CA VAL A 901 -14.05 -13.20 4.91
C VAL A 901 -12.59 -13.39 5.35
N GLU A 902 -12.30 -13.41 6.65
CA GLU A 902 -10.93 -13.62 7.13
C GLU A 902 -10.41 -15.02 6.80
N GLU A 903 -11.26 -16.04 6.86
CA GLU A 903 -10.94 -17.41 6.48
C GLU A 903 -10.61 -17.52 4.99
N LEU A 904 -11.45 -16.94 4.12
CA LEU A 904 -11.18 -16.88 2.68
C LEU A 904 -9.91 -16.08 2.36
N ALA A 905 -9.69 -14.96 3.05
CA ALA A 905 -8.49 -14.16 2.88
C ALA A 905 -7.23 -14.92 3.36
N ALA A 906 -7.32 -15.67 4.45
CA ALA A 906 -6.25 -16.54 4.92
C ALA A 906 -5.95 -17.66 3.92
N LEU A 907 -6.99 -18.28 3.37
CA LEU A 907 -6.86 -19.29 2.31
C LEU A 907 -6.17 -18.72 1.06
N GLY A 908 -6.58 -17.53 0.62
CA GLY A 908 -5.94 -16.84 -0.51
C GLY A 908 -4.47 -16.47 -0.24
N ARG A 909 -4.10 -16.22 1.03
CA ARG A 909 -2.69 -16.01 1.41
C ARG A 909 -1.87 -17.30 1.40
N SER A 910 -2.46 -18.43 1.81
CA SER A 910 -1.78 -19.73 1.72
C SER A 910 -1.67 -20.24 0.28
N GLU A 911 -2.68 -19.97 -0.56
CA GLU A 911 -2.73 -20.42 -1.96
C GLU A 911 -2.81 -19.21 -2.90
N SER A 912 -1.65 -18.64 -3.25
CA SER A 912 -1.54 -17.36 -3.97
C SER A 912 -2.11 -17.34 -5.39
N ALA A 913 -2.38 -18.50 -5.98
CA ALA A 913 -2.97 -18.66 -7.31
C ALA A 913 -4.46 -19.08 -7.29
N LEU A 914 -5.04 -19.32 -6.11
CA LEU A 914 -6.43 -19.73 -5.97
C LEU A 914 -7.36 -18.58 -6.37
N THR A 915 -8.33 -18.83 -7.25
CA THR A 915 -9.31 -17.85 -7.76
C THR A 915 -10.71 -18.25 -7.28
N ALA A 916 -11.67 -17.32 -7.28
CA ALA A 916 -13.03 -17.61 -6.83
C ALA A 916 -13.66 -18.76 -7.64
N LEU A 917 -13.40 -18.79 -8.96
CA LEU A 917 -13.82 -19.86 -9.83
C LEU A 917 -13.18 -21.20 -9.44
N SER A 918 -11.86 -21.27 -9.23
CA SER A 918 -11.22 -22.53 -8.91
C SER A 918 -11.60 -23.07 -7.53
N LEU A 919 -11.82 -22.18 -6.56
CA LEU A 919 -12.35 -22.54 -5.25
C LEU A 919 -13.77 -23.13 -5.35
N LEU A 920 -14.69 -22.46 -6.05
CA LEU A 920 -16.06 -22.94 -6.14
C LEU A 920 -16.16 -24.23 -6.98
N THR A 921 -15.37 -24.36 -8.05
CA THR A 921 -15.27 -25.61 -8.82
C THR A 921 -14.80 -26.78 -7.95
N ARG A 922 -13.87 -26.54 -7.01
CA ARG A 922 -13.43 -27.53 -6.03
C ARG A 922 -14.56 -27.91 -5.06
N ASP A 923 -15.32 -26.93 -4.57
CA ASP A 923 -16.41 -27.18 -3.61
C ASP A 923 -17.59 -27.94 -4.22
N VAL A 924 -17.86 -27.69 -5.50
CA VAL A 924 -18.93 -28.33 -6.28
C VAL A 924 -18.58 -29.78 -6.64
N ASP A 925 -17.30 -30.13 -6.70
CA ASP A 925 -16.80 -31.50 -6.94
C ASP A 925 -17.47 -32.18 -8.15
N GLY A 926 -17.58 -31.45 -9.26
CA GLY A 926 -18.15 -31.94 -10.52
C GLY A 926 -19.68 -31.99 -10.62
N GLN A 927 -20.43 -31.53 -9.61
CA GLN A 927 -21.90 -31.48 -9.65
C GLN A 927 -22.46 -30.38 -10.58
N LEU A 928 -21.70 -29.33 -10.83
CA LEU A 928 -21.99 -28.26 -11.78
C LEU A 928 -20.82 -28.17 -12.75
N ASP A 929 -21.12 -27.85 -14.01
CA ASP A 929 -20.07 -27.53 -14.98
C ASP A 929 -19.48 -26.13 -14.73
N GLU A 930 -18.32 -25.86 -15.32
CA GLU A 930 -17.63 -24.59 -15.15
C GLU A 930 -18.45 -23.38 -15.65
N GLY A 931 -19.34 -23.59 -16.62
CA GLY A 931 -20.24 -22.55 -17.14
C GLY A 931 -21.30 -22.14 -16.12
N GLN A 932 -21.89 -23.12 -15.44
CA GLN A 932 -22.84 -22.96 -14.36
C GLN A 932 -22.18 -22.32 -13.12
N VAL A 933 -20.95 -22.72 -12.79
CA VAL A 933 -20.17 -22.10 -11.71
C VAL A 933 -19.90 -20.62 -12.02
N ARG A 934 -19.51 -20.29 -13.27
CA ARG A 934 -19.37 -18.90 -13.71
C ARG A 934 -20.69 -18.14 -13.69
N GLY A 935 -21.80 -18.78 -14.08
CA GLY A 935 -23.15 -18.21 -14.01
C GLY A 935 -23.52 -17.81 -12.59
N LEU A 936 -23.37 -18.71 -11.63
CA LEU A 936 -23.66 -18.46 -10.21
C LEU A 936 -22.79 -17.34 -9.62
N LEU A 937 -21.48 -17.33 -9.91
CA LEU A 937 -20.59 -16.24 -9.50
C LEU A 937 -21.03 -14.91 -10.14
N GLY A 938 -21.43 -14.92 -11.41
CA GLY A 938 -21.96 -13.76 -12.12
C GLY A 938 -23.25 -13.21 -11.51
N GLU A 939 -24.21 -14.07 -11.18
CA GLU A 939 -25.50 -13.74 -10.54
C GLU A 939 -25.33 -13.09 -9.16
N LEU A 940 -24.23 -13.40 -8.47
CA LEU A 940 -23.88 -12.82 -7.16
C LEU A 940 -22.93 -11.62 -7.29
N GLY A 941 -22.69 -11.12 -8.51
CA GLY A 941 -21.89 -9.92 -8.76
C GLY A 941 -20.38 -10.15 -8.84
N LEU A 942 -19.93 -11.33 -9.25
CA LEU A 942 -18.53 -11.66 -9.59
C LEU A 942 -18.39 -12.12 -11.06
N PRO A 943 -18.49 -11.20 -12.03
CA PRO A 943 -18.53 -11.57 -13.45
C PRO A 943 -17.15 -11.89 -14.06
N GLY A 944 -17.14 -12.84 -15.00
CA GLY A 944 -16.08 -13.02 -16.00
C GLY A 944 -14.67 -13.16 -15.42
N ARG A 945 -13.79 -12.22 -15.79
CA ARG A 945 -12.36 -12.22 -15.44
C ARG A 945 -12.08 -12.01 -13.95
N VAL A 946 -12.98 -11.35 -13.22
CA VAL A 946 -12.80 -11.13 -11.78
C VAL A 946 -12.84 -12.46 -11.04
N ALA A 947 -13.75 -13.35 -11.42
CA ALA A 947 -13.85 -14.69 -10.83
C ALA A 947 -12.73 -15.64 -11.30
N SER A 948 -12.29 -15.54 -12.56
CA SER A 948 -11.36 -16.51 -13.17
C SER A 948 -9.89 -16.15 -13.05
N ASP A 949 -9.53 -14.86 -13.14
CA ASP A 949 -8.14 -14.42 -13.37
C ASP A 949 -7.54 -13.78 -12.11
N ILE A 950 -8.37 -13.29 -11.19
CA ILE A 950 -7.94 -12.58 -9.99
C ILE A 950 -7.87 -13.56 -8.81
N PRO A 951 -6.69 -13.75 -8.19
CA PRO A 951 -6.55 -14.58 -6.99
C PRO A 951 -7.35 -14.03 -5.81
N LEU A 952 -7.81 -14.92 -4.91
CA LEU A 952 -8.56 -14.54 -3.69
C LEU A 952 -7.81 -13.50 -2.84
N SER A 953 -6.48 -13.61 -2.77
CA SER A 953 -5.64 -12.66 -2.03
C SER A 953 -5.69 -11.22 -2.57
N LYS A 954 -6.20 -11.02 -3.78
CA LYS A 954 -6.36 -9.71 -4.43
C LYS A 954 -7.81 -9.24 -4.53
N LEU A 955 -8.77 -10.06 -4.11
CA LEU A 955 -10.18 -9.66 -4.10
C LEU A 955 -10.44 -8.68 -2.95
N SER A 956 -11.36 -7.74 -3.17
CA SER A 956 -11.84 -6.85 -2.12
C SER A 956 -12.69 -7.61 -1.10
N GLY A 957 -12.85 -7.05 0.11
CA GLY A 957 -13.69 -7.66 1.14
C GLY A 957 -15.10 -7.96 0.63
N GLY A 958 -15.74 -7.02 -0.07
CA GLY A 958 -17.06 -7.23 -0.65
C GLY A 958 -17.10 -8.31 -1.75
N GLN A 959 -16.03 -8.44 -2.54
CA GLN A 959 -15.90 -9.56 -3.50
C GLN A 959 -15.75 -10.91 -2.79
N LEU A 960 -15.03 -10.95 -1.67
CA LEU A 960 -14.93 -12.16 -0.84
C LEU A 960 -16.28 -12.53 -0.23
N VAL A 961 -17.08 -11.57 0.24
CA VAL A 961 -18.45 -11.82 0.71
C VAL A 961 -19.29 -12.46 -0.40
N ARG A 962 -19.27 -11.91 -1.62
CA ARG A 962 -20.00 -12.47 -2.78
C ARG A 962 -19.52 -13.87 -3.15
N CYS A 963 -18.21 -14.13 -3.05
CA CYS A 963 -17.63 -15.45 -3.29
C CYS A 963 -18.13 -16.46 -2.26
N GLU A 964 -18.15 -16.09 -0.98
CA GLU A 964 -18.68 -16.95 0.08
C GLU A 964 -20.18 -17.22 -0.08
N LEU A 965 -20.97 -16.19 -0.42
CA LEU A 965 -22.39 -16.39 -0.73
C LEU A 965 -22.56 -17.40 -1.86
N ALA A 966 -21.70 -17.40 -2.88
CA ALA A 966 -21.75 -18.40 -3.95
C ALA A 966 -21.45 -19.82 -3.44
N ARG A 967 -20.46 -19.96 -2.54
CA ARG A 967 -20.11 -21.23 -1.87
C ARG A 967 -21.24 -21.77 -0.99
N LEU A 968 -22.08 -20.89 -0.45
CA LEU A 968 -23.25 -21.26 0.36
C LEU A 968 -24.48 -21.60 -0.50
N LEU A 969 -24.69 -20.87 -1.59
CA LEU A 969 -25.93 -20.92 -2.36
C LEU A 969 -25.96 -22.00 -3.45
N TRP A 970 -24.82 -22.53 -3.90
CA TRP A 970 -24.80 -23.55 -4.96
C TRP A 970 -25.57 -24.84 -4.60
N ARG A 971 -25.68 -25.16 -3.30
CA ARG A 971 -26.47 -26.32 -2.81
C ARG A 971 -27.99 -26.08 -2.75
N ARG A 972 -28.44 -24.86 -3.10
CA ARG A 972 -29.83 -24.39 -3.00
C ARG A 972 -30.43 -24.64 -1.61
N PRO A 973 -29.95 -23.94 -0.57
CA PRO A 973 -30.43 -24.12 0.80
C PRO A 973 -31.90 -23.67 0.93
N HIS A 974 -32.65 -24.29 1.83
CA HIS A 974 -34.01 -23.87 2.20
C HIS A 974 -34.00 -22.81 3.32
N CYS A 975 -32.94 -22.78 4.13
CA CYS A 975 -32.76 -21.84 5.21
C CYS A 975 -31.35 -21.24 5.16
N LEU A 976 -31.27 -19.91 5.16
CA LEU A 976 -30.02 -19.16 5.17
C LEU A 976 -29.87 -18.46 6.52
N VAL A 977 -28.77 -18.74 7.22
CA VAL A 977 -28.41 -18.12 8.50
C VAL A 977 -27.25 -17.16 8.25
N LEU A 978 -27.46 -15.87 8.49
CA LEU A 978 -26.50 -14.81 8.17
C LEU A 978 -26.06 -14.10 9.46
N ASP A 979 -24.79 -14.20 9.82
CA ASP A 979 -24.19 -13.51 10.98
C ASP A 979 -23.30 -12.35 10.50
N GLU A 980 -23.77 -11.11 10.66
CA GLU A 980 -23.09 -9.86 10.28
C GLU A 980 -22.62 -9.79 8.81
N VAL A 981 -23.46 -10.27 7.88
CA VAL A 981 -23.16 -10.35 6.43
C VAL A 981 -22.92 -8.99 5.75
N THR A 982 -23.42 -7.89 6.32
CA THR A 982 -23.25 -6.54 5.76
C THR A 982 -21.85 -5.97 6.01
N THR A 983 -21.05 -6.63 6.83
CA THR A 983 -19.66 -6.23 7.05
C THR A 983 -18.86 -6.32 5.75
N HIS A 984 -18.06 -5.30 5.46
CA HIS A 984 -17.23 -5.19 4.25
C HIS A 984 -17.97 -5.00 2.91
N LEU A 985 -19.31 -4.95 2.90
CA LEU A 985 -20.09 -4.62 1.71
C LEU A 985 -20.22 -3.10 1.53
N ASP A 986 -20.28 -2.64 0.28
CA ASP A 986 -20.74 -1.26 0.01
C ASP A 986 -22.25 -1.17 0.06
N TYR A 987 -22.69 0.08 0.17
CA TYR A 987 -24.09 0.47 0.18
C TYR A 987 -24.91 -0.20 -0.93
N GLU A 988 -24.45 -0.16 -2.18
CA GLU A 988 -25.20 -0.68 -3.32
C GLU A 988 -25.34 -2.20 -3.27
N THR A 989 -24.31 -2.91 -2.83
CA THR A 989 -24.37 -4.35 -2.61
C THR A 989 -25.29 -4.69 -1.44
N VAL A 990 -25.25 -3.92 -0.35
CA VAL A 990 -26.16 -4.10 0.78
C VAL A 990 -27.61 -3.88 0.34
N THR A 991 -27.89 -2.86 -0.48
CA THR A 991 -29.22 -2.62 -1.07
C THR A 991 -29.67 -3.77 -1.95
N ALA A 992 -28.82 -4.24 -2.87
CA ALA A 992 -29.14 -5.37 -3.74
C ALA A 992 -29.39 -6.66 -2.94
N LEU A 993 -28.54 -6.94 -1.94
CA LEU A 993 -28.69 -8.10 -1.07
C LEU A 993 -29.95 -8.01 -0.19
N ARG A 994 -30.28 -6.81 0.29
CA ARG A 994 -31.49 -6.53 1.07
C ARG A 994 -32.74 -6.89 0.26
N VAL A 995 -32.84 -6.39 -0.98
CA VAL A 995 -33.98 -6.65 -1.86
C VAL A 995 -34.05 -8.14 -2.20
N ALA A 996 -32.92 -8.76 -2.53
CA ALA A 996 -32.86 -10.18 -2.85
C ALA A 996 -33.31 -11.07 -1.67
N LEU A 997 -32.80 -10.83 -0.47
CA LEU A 997 -33.17 -11.58 0.73
C LEU A 997 -34.60 -11.31 1.18
N ALA A 998 -35.15 -10.11 0.97
CA ALA A 998 -36.53 -9.81 1.30
C ALA A 998 -37.51 -10.66 0.47
N HIS A 999 -37.21 -10.88 -0.81
CA HIS A 999 -38.09 -11.59 -1.76
C HIS A 999 -37.77 -13.08 -1.94
N TRP A 1000 -36.59 -13.57 -1.56
CA TRP A 1000 -36.21 -14.98 -1.72
C TRP A 1000 -37.17 -16.00 -1.08
N ASP A 1001 -37.52 -17.10 -1.73
CA ASP A 1001 -38.56 -18.02 -1.22
C ASP A 1001 -38.12 -18.85 0.00
N GLY A 1002 -36.82 -18.94 0.25
CA GLY A 1002 -36.27 -19.63 1.42
C GLY A 1002 -36.49 -18.86 2.73
N ALA A 1003 -36.25 -19.55 3.84
CA ALA A 1003 -36.24 -18.94 5.17
C ALA A 1003 -34.92 -18.20 5.42
N VAL A 1004 -35.00 -17.02 6.06
CA VAL A 1004 -33.82 -16.22 6.41
C VAL A 1004 -33.79 -15.98 7.92
N VAL A 1005 -32.69 -16.38 8.56
CA VAL A 1005 -32.36 -16.02 9.94
C VAL A 1005 -31.20 -15.05 9.90
N LEU A 1006 -31.46 -13.79 10.26
CA LEU A 1006 -30.51 -12.71 10.15
C LEU A 1006 -30.09 -12.22 11.54
N VAL A 1007 -28.79 -12.24 11.81
CA VAL A 1007 -28.15 -11.61 12.96
C VAL A 1007 -27.37 -10.41 12.44
N SER A 1008 -27.84 -9.21 12.74
CA SER A 1008 -27.12 -7.99 12.34
C SER A 1008 -27.42 -6.83 13.29
N HIS A 1009 -26.44 -5.92 13.37
CA HIS A 1009 -26.60 -4.62 14.00
C HIS A 1009 -27.09 -3.52 13.04
N ASP A 1010 -27.10 -3.77 11.73
CA ASP A 1010 -27.56 -2.81 10.72
C ASP A 1010 -29.08 -2.68 10.73
N ARG A 1011 -29.57 -1.53 11.19
CA ARG A 1011 -31.01 -1.26 11.37
C ARG A 1011 -31.73 -1.19 10.03
N TRP A 1012 -31.13 -0.50 9.06
CA TRP A 1012 -31.73 -0.31 7.75
C TRP A 1012 -31.81 -1.64 6.99
N PHE A 1013 -30.78 -2.47 7.08
CA PHE A 1013 -30.78 -3.81 6.49
C PHE A 1013 -31.82 -4.72 7.15
N MET A 1014 -31.88 -4.74 8.50
CA MET A 1014 -32.86 -5.53 9.25
C MET A 1014 -34.31 -5.11 8.96
N ARG A 1015 -34.61 -3.81 8.92
CA ARG A 1015 -35.95 -3.28 8.58
C ARG A 1015 -36.38 -3.71 7.18
N GLY A 1016 -35.46 -3.72 6.22
CA GLY A 1016 -35.74 -4.17 4.85
C GLY A 1016 -35.97 -5.68 4.74
N VAL A 1017 -35.00 -6.48 5.20
CA VAL A 1017 -35.05 -7.94 5.02
C VAL A 1017 -36.10 -8.60 5.93
N VAL A 1018 -36.10 -8.23 7.21
CA VAL A 1018 -36.93 -8.87 8.23
C VAL A 1018 -38.32 -8.26 8.26
N GLU A 1019 -38.43 -6.94 8.38
CA GLU A 1019 -39.72 -6.26 8.55
C GLU A 1019 -40.41 -5.90 7.23
N GLY A 1020 -39.69 -5.92 6.10
CA GLY A 1020 -40.23 -5.61 4.77
C GLY A 1020 -40.46 -4.12 4.50
N ARG A 1021 -39.90 -3.21 5.31
CA ARG A 1021 -40.16 -1.76 5.19
C ARG A 1021 -39.35 -1.11 4.07
N GLY A 1022 -39.98 -0.26 3.26
CA GLY A 1022 -39.33 0.55 2.22
C GLY A 1022 -38.81 -0.29 1.06
N LEU A 1023 -39.60 -1.27 0.63
CA LEU A 1023 -39.35 -2.08 -0.58
C LEU A 1023 -40.29 -1.67 -1.74
N ASP A 1024 -41.35 -0.90 -1.45
CA ASP A 1024 -42.43 -0.58 -2.39
C ASP A 1024 -42.35 0.85 -2.99
N ASP A 1025 -41.30 1.62 -2.69
CA ASP A 1025 -41.22 3.04 -3.08
C ASP A 1025 -40.64 3.27 -4.50
N ASP A 1026 -40.21 2.23 -5.22
CA ASP A 1026 -39.53 2.35 -6.53
C ASP A 1026 -40.40 2.01 -7.76
N ASP A 1027 -41.64 1.52 -7.58
CA ASP A 1027 -42.49 1.04 -8.70
C ASP A 1027 -43.80 1.84 -8.92
N ASP A 1028 -43.98 3.03 -8.32
CA ASP A 1028 -45.10 3.93 -8.65
C ASP A 1028 -44.70 5.02 -9.66
N ASP A 1029 -44.11 4.62 -10.79
CA ASP A 1029 -44.02 5.46 -11.98
C ASP A 1029 -45.08 4.96 -12.98
N GLY A 1030 -46.21 5.68 -13.01
CA GLY A 1030 -47.44 5.27 -13.68
C GLY A 1030 -47.31 4.92 -15.16
N ASP A 1031 -47.93 3.80 -15.50
CA ASP A 1031 -48.79 3.66 -16.68
C ASP A 1031 -50.03 2.87 -16.24
N ASP A 1032 -51.16 3.58 -16.17
CA ASP A 1032 -52.50 3.01 -16.18
C ASP A 1032 -52.74 2.41 -17.57
N ASP A 1033 -52.26 1.20 -17.82
CA ASP A 1033 -52.84 0.29 -18.82
C ASP A 1033 -52.39 -1.18 -18.62
N GLY A 1034 -53.37 -2.07 -18.50
CA GLY A 1034 -53.19 -3.52 -18.68
C GLY A 1034 -53.06 -4.33 -17.40
N GLY A 1035 -54.18 -4.93 -16.99
CA GLY A 1035 -54.29 -5.72 -15.77
C GLY A 1035 -53.22 -6.81 -15.62
N LEU A 1036 -52.58 -6.81 -14.45
CA LEU A 1036 -51.75 -7.90 -13.98
C LEU A 1036 -52.31 -8.39 -12.66
N VAL A 1037 -52.30 -9.71 -12.57
CA VAL A 1037 -52.81 -10.55 -11.50
C VAL A 1037 -52.22 -10.07 -10.17
N GLU A 1038 -53.07 -9.66 -9.24
CA GLU A 1038 -52.74 -9.65 -7.81
C GLU A 1038 -52.47 -11.11 -7.41
N ASP A 1039 -51.23 -11.56 -7.59
CA ASP A 1039 -50.79 -12.80 -6.97
C ASP A 1039 -50.91 -12.57 -5.46
N GLU A 1040 -51.90 -13.21 -4.82
CA GLU A 1040 -52.07 -13.30 -3.38
C GLU A 1040 -50.81 -13.94 -2.76
N VAL A 1041 -49.74 -13.15 -2.59
CA VAL A 1041 -48.55 -13.58 -1.85
C VAL A 1041 -49.00 -13.78 -0.41
N SER A 1042 -49.08 -15.03 0.02
CA SER A 1042 -49.40 -15.39 1.39
C SER A 1042 -48.50 -14.58 2.33
N PRO A 1043 -49.05 -13.90 3.36
CA PRO A 1043 -48.26 -13.01 4.21
C PRO A 1043 -47.15 -13.80 4.88
N ARG A 1044 -45.89 -13.52 4.50
CA ARG A 1044 -44.70 -14.16 5.07
C ARG A 1044 -44.60 -13.81 6.54
N ARG A 1045 -44.29 -14.77 7.40
CA ARG A 1045 -44.07 -14.51 8.83
C ARG A 1045 -42.76 -13.74 9.02
N ARG A 1046 -42.88 -12.55 9.59
CA ARG A 1046 -41.78 -11.62 9.88
C ARG A 1046 -41.70 -11.38 11.38
N VAL A 1047 -40.61 -11.77 12.03
CA VAL A 1047 -40.46 -11.64 13.49
C VAL A 1047 -39.05 -11.21 13.86
N THR A 1048 -38.95 -10.20 14.72
CA THR A 1048 -37.69 -9.74 15.30
C THR A 1048 -37.61 -10.17 16.76
N TYR A 1049 -36.52 -10.85 17.13
CA TYR A 1049 -36.24 -11.27 18.50
C TYR A 1049 -35.09 -10.47 19.09
N ARG A 1050 -35.21 -10.18 20.38
CA ARG A 1050 -34.15 -9.66 21.22
C ARG A 1050 -33.55 -10.76 22.08
N LEU A 1051 -32.26 -10.98 21.95
CA LEU A 1051 -31.50 -11.81 22.88
C LEU A 1051 -30.92 -10.94 24.01
N LYS A 1052 -31.29 -11.23 25.26
CA LYS A 1052 -30.82 -10.53 26.44
C LYS A 1052 -30.49 -11.54 27.55
N ALA A 1053 -29.24 -11.53 28.02
CA ALA A 1053 -28.78 -12.40 29.11
C ALA A 1053 -29.14 -13.89 28.91
N GLY A 1054 -29.10 -14.35 27.67
CA GLY A 1054 -29.43 -15.73 27.29
C GLY A 1054 -30.90 -16.06 27.08
N SER A 1055 -31.83 -15.15 27.41
CA SER A 1055 -33.26 -15.29 27.11
C SER A 1055 -33.62 -14.60 25.80
N LEU A 1056 -34.47 -15.24 24.99
CA LEU A 1056 -34.98 -14.73 23.73
C LEU A 1056 -36.39 -14.14 23.94
N LEU A 1057 -36.59 -12.88 23.55
CA LEU A 1057 -37.87 -12.16 23.68
C LEU A 1057 -38.31 -11.65 22.30
N VAL A 1058 -39.60 -11.74 21.99
CA VAL A 1058 -40.16 -11.13 20.77
C VAL A 1058 -40.20 -9.61 20.94
N LEU A 1059 -39.91 -8.86 19.88
CA LEU A 1059 -40.08 -7.41 19.81
C LEU A 1059 -41.25 -7.09 18.88
N ASP A 1060 -42.37 -6.67 19.47
CA ASP A 1060 -43.58 -6.33 18.70
C ASP A 1060 -43.38 -5.05 17.88
N GLY A 1061 -42.60 -4.09 18.41
CA GLY A 1061 -42.19 -2.89 17.68
C GLY A 1061 -40.93 -3.05 16.83
N GLY A 1062 -40.47 -4.30 16.63
CA GLY A 1062 -39.33 -4.61 15.79
C GLY A 1062 -38.02 -3.94 16.21
N VAL A 1063 -37.23 -3.52 15.22
CA VAL A 1063 -35.93 -2.86 15.39
C VAL A 1063 -36.08 -1.50 16.08
N ASP A 1064 -37.18 -0.78 15.86
CA ASP A 1064 -37.42 0.55 16.45
C ASP A 1064 -37.59 0.47 17.97
N GLU A 1065 -38.29 -0.56 18.46
CA GLU A 1065 -38.41 -0.79 19.90
C GLU A 1065 -37.04 -1.05 20.53
N PHE A 1066 -36.21 -1.87 19.86
CA PHE A 1066 -34.86 -2.15 20.33
C PHE A 1066 -33.98 -0.89 20.33
N GLU A 1067 -34.09 -0.06 19.30
CA GLU A 1067 -33.39 1.22 19.18
C GLU A 1067 -33.78 2.15 20.34
N ALA A 1068 -35.08 2.39 20.58
CA ALA A 1068 -35.55 3.24 21.66
C ALA A 1068 -35.08 2.77 23.04
N LEU A 1069 -34.97 1.45 23.23
CA LEU A 1069 -34.39 0.87 24.45
C LEU A 1069 -32.88 1.13 24.58
N MET A 1070 -32.14 1.10 23.47
CA MET A 1070 -30.71 1.45 23.47
C MET A 1070 -30.49 2.94 23.69
N GLU A 1071 -31.32 3.80 23.11
CA GLU A 1071 -31.30 5.26 23.32
C GLU A 1071 -31.49 5.61 24.80
N LYS A 1072 -32.54 5.08 25.43
CA LYS A 1072 -32.78 5.28 26.88
C LYS A 1072 -31.57 4.87 27.73
N ARG A 1073 -30.85 3.81 27.30
CA ARG A 1073 -29.66 3.32 28.01
C ARG A 1073 -28.44 4.22 27.75
N ALA A 1074 -28.24 4.68 26.52
CA ALA A 1074 -27.18 5.62 26.16
C ALA A 1074 -27.36 6.96 26.89
N ASP A 1075 -28.58 7.49 26.94
CA ASP A 1075 -28.91 8.70 27.69
C ASP A 1075 -28.60 8.57 29.18
N LYS A 1076 -28.88 7.39 29.75
CA LYS A 1076 -28.53 7.11 31.15
C LYS A 1076 -27.03 7.17 31.38
N LEU A 1077 -26.22 6.64 30.46
CA LEU A 1077 -24.75 6.68 30.55
C LEU A 1077 -24.23 8.12 30.44
N LEU A 1078 -24.74 8.90 29.48
CA LEU A 1078 -24.38 10.31 29.30
C LEU A 1078 -24.79 11.17 30.51
N ARG A 1079 -25.95 10.92 31.12
CA ARG A 1079 -26.37 11.62 32.35
C ARG A 1079 -25.51 11.23 33.55
N GLN A 1080 -25.07 9.98 33.64
CA GLN A 1080 -24.14 9.54 34.69
C GLN A 1080 -22.78 10.23 34.54
N GLU A 1081 -22.30 10.39 33.30
CA GLU A 1081 -21.11 11.17 32.98
C GLU A 1081 -21.27 12.63 33.42
N ALA A 1082 -22.34 13.31 32.99
CA ALA A 1082 -22.60 14.70 33.33
C ALA A 1082 -22.66 14.93 34.86
N ARG A 1083 -23.29 14.02 35.62
CA ARG A 1083 -23.36 14.08 37.09
C ARG A 1083 -22.01 13.84 37.77
N LYS A 1084 -21.19 12.92 37.26
CA LYS A 1084 -19.84 12.67 37.80
C LYS A 1084 -18.94 13.88 37.56
N LEU A 1085 -19.07 14.54 36.40
CA LEU A 1085 -18.34 15.75 36.07
C LEU A 1085 -18.80 16.96 36.92
N SER A 1086 -20.11 17.10 37.18
CA SER A 1086 -20.65 18.21 37.98
C SER A 1086 -20.36 18.12 39.47
N ASN A 1087 -20.18 16.90 40.00
CA ASN A 1087 -19.84 16.70 41.41
C ASN A 1087 -18.32 16.87 41.70
N GLN A 1088 -17.50 16.99 40.66
CA GLN A 1088 -16.04 17.17 40.74
C GLN A 1088 -15.59 18.62 40.44
N THR A 1089 -16.46 19.43 39.85
CA THR A 1089 -16.35 20.91 39.78
C THR A 1089 -16.94 21.54 41.02
#